data_AF-A0A4Q5XE37-F1
#
_entry.id   AF-A0A4Q5XE37-F1
#
_cell.length_a   1.000
_cell.length_b   1.000
_cell.length_c   1.000
_cell.angle_alpha   90.00
_cell.angle_beta   90.00
_cell.angle_gamma   90.00
#
_symmetry.space_group_name_H-M   'P 1'
#
loop_
_entity.id
_entity.type
_entity.pdbx_description
1 polymer ?
#
loop_
_entity_poly.entity_id
_entity_poly.type
_entity_poly.pdbx_seq_one_letter_code
_entity_poly.pdbx_strand_id
1 'polypeptide(L)'
;MRRKSLISSLIALSAACAAGGVHAAPALRKQVDQKGDFVMFGNTLGYECAAGVSPAPVVGTASCMGTSSVMDSAPDLFWESDAPMVGQARASVAVTPAAARSTAVLSIPAGATITYARLYWAGMLPTAMSPDSGVRIVRAAVLDESLDADASITIPRDDDRSWYQSTADVTSILTTHQGGAYRVSDVGSVGLNNLNSSDPMVGWVMVVFYSLPTDPPRNLTLFDGLDLVQPNSSTQVPITGFLVPNAGFDAKLGVIAYEGESQLPGDALSFNGTALTNAINPADNFFNSSRSHLGAAVSVAGDLPQLAGTSGSMAGMDLDVVNVKPQLSAGDKAATIVASTTGDTFMIGGFVTSISTFKPDFTTSGKTFTDVNGAPILPGDQLEYTVTVTNTGNDASANTIMTDPLPAAVTFVPGSISISAGPPKTGALTDATGDDQGEYVAASRTIRVRVGTGATAAQGGSLAIAQSTVVKFKVTVNASASGSIFNQAVVTAGGAQGAPSGEYPTDGNGNGTGVPPTEVVVDNCGTSADCAAPTPICDTTPSPNVCVECLADKDCTSATSPECQPDHTCGCTDCTDTDSDGIPDTTEDAIGTDKNDADSDDDGVKDGDEPDAAKDTDKDGLINALDPDSDNDGLFDGTELGLPCTGPGTAPGSLSCKADADSGATTTNPLDADTDDGGVKDGAEDVNHDGAKDPGETDPTAGHGDDDGDLSDDDGDGLTNGEEEVLHSDPQDADSDDDGVKDGDEPNYSADTDEDGTLNVNDPDSDNDGLKDGTELGLGCDDSATDKSKGLCVADADPTTVTSPLDADTDDGGVTDGNEDSNLDGKQDQGETDPTSGHGADDGALDDADGDGLSDATEETLGTDPNDADTDDDGVKDGDEPNFADDTDGDGDVNALDPDSDDDGLFDGTELGLGCNNGATDVSKNNCIADADDGATTTNPLDPDTDRGGVKDGTEDLDHDGQVDSGETDPNDGSDDDAAQGTGGAGGEGTAGSQAAGGSSGNGGSAAGGDGAGTSGSAGSNPGSAGSDPTDDGVLEGGGCSCRTTASSPAPLGSLVSILGVLGLALARRRRR
;
A
#
# COMPACT_ATOMS: atom_id res chain seq x y z
N MET A 1 29.05 21.77 55.74
CA MET A 1 30.22 21.29 56.51
C MET A 1 30.06 19.79 56.72
N ARG A 2 31.07 18.94 56.45
CA ARG A 2 31.01 17.49 56.68
C ARG A 2 32.01 17.07 57.77
N ARG A 3 31.60 16.19 58.68
CA ARG A 3 32.50 15.39 59.53
C ARG A 3 32.15 13.91 59.44
N LYS A 4 33.18 13.09 59.64
CA LYS A 4 33.19 11.63 59.53
C LYS A 4 32.28 10.97 60.59
N SER A 5 31.76 9.79 60.28
CA SER A 5 31.31 8.83 61.30
C SER A 5 32.25 7.62 61.30
N LEU A 6 32.55 7.09 62.49
CA LEU A 6 33.23 5.81 62.66
C LEU A 6 32.16 4.70 62.83
N ILE A 7 32.50 3.50 62.39
CA ILE A 7 31.74 2.28 62.72
C ILE A 7 32.45 1.61 63.91
N SER A 8 31.69 1.28 64.96
CA SER A 8 32.12 0.38 66.03
C SER A 8 31.38 -0.94 65.91
N SER A 9 32.14 -2.03 65.99
CA SER A 9 31.64 -3.41 65.86
C SER A 9 30.86 -3.86 67.10
N LEU A 10 29.84 -4.70 66.89
CA LEU A 10 29.36 -5.65 67.89
C LEU A 10 29.54 -7.07 67.31
N ILE A 11 30.15 -7.97 68.08
CA ILE A 11 30.38 -9.36 67.69
C ILE A 11 29.27 -10.22 68.31
N ALA A 12 28.55 -10.97 67.50
CA ALA A 12 27.70 -12.07 67.94
C ALA A 12 28.42 -13.40 67.66
N LEU A 13 28.50 -14.25 68.69
CA LEU A 13 29.27 -15.49 68.68
C LEU A 13 28.40 -16.64 68.16
N SER A 14 28.69 -17.15 66.96
CA SER A 14 27.99 -18.31 66.39
C SER A 14 28.50 -19.62 67.00
N ALA A 15 27.61 -20.36 67.65
CA ALA A 15 27.85 -21.76 68.01
C ALA A 15 27.57 -22.64 66.78
N ALA A 16 28.57 -23.37 66.32
CA ALA A 16 28.42 -24.28 65.19
C ALA A 16 27.65 -25.54 65.61
N CYS A 17 26.41 -25.69 65.14
CA CYS A 17 25.83 -27.01 64.91
C CYS A 17 26.26 -27.47 63.52
N ALA A 18 26.54 -28.77 63.37
CA ALA A 18 26.95 -29.32 62.09
C ALA A 18 25.76 -29.30 61.11
N ALA A 19 25.93 -28.66 59.96
CA ALA A 19 24.97 -28.76 58.87
C ALA A 19 25.14 -30.13 58.18
N GLY A 20 24.05 -30.89 58.07
CA GLY A 20 23.95 -31.95 57.07
C GLY A 20 24.00 -31.35 55.66
N GLY A 21 24.37 -32.16 54.67
CA GLY A 21 24.42 -31.71 53.28
C GLY A 21 23.02 -31.36 52.79
N VAL A 22 22.81 -30.12 52.34
CA VAL A 22 21.59 -29.73 51.63
C VAL A 22 21.64 -30.36 50.24
N HIS A 23 20.68 -31.23 49.91
CA HIS A 23 20.68 -31.94 48.63
C HIS A 23 20.04 -31.08 47.53
N ALA A 24 18.82 -30.56 47.76
CA ALA A 24 18.14 -29.67 46.82
C ALA A 24 17.02 -28.88 47.53
N ALA A 25 17.42 -27.90 48.35
CA ALA A 25 16.50 -27.02 49.09
C ALA A 25 15.44 -26.37 48.16
N PRO A 26 14.16 -26.28 48.60
CA PRO A 26 13.10 -25.72 47.77
C PRO A 26 13.38 -24.28 47.30
N ALA A 27 13.31 -24.08 45.99
CA ALA A 27 13.54 -22.82 45.31
C ALA A 27 12.22 -22.17 44.89
N LEU A 28 12.21 -20.84 44.77
CA LEU A 28 11.03 -20.10 44.32
C LEU A 28 10.74 -20.42 42.84
N ARG A 29 9.56 -21.00 42.57
CA ARG A 29 9.09 -21.32 41.21
C ARG A 29 8.18 -20.24 40.64
N LYS A 30 7.19 -19.78 41.43
CA LYS A 30 6.20 -18.77 41.01
C LYS A 30 5.76 -17.96 42.22
N GLN A 31 5.65 -16.64 42.06
CA GLN A 31 4.99 -15.75 43.02
C GLN A 31 4.05 -14.82 42.25
N VAL A 32 2.83 -14.63 42.73
CA VAL A 32 1.82 -13.72 42.15
C VAL A 32 0.89 -13.19 43.23
N ASP A 33 0.52 -11.92 43.13
CA ASP A 33 -0.61 -11.35 43.87
C ASP A 33 -1.84 -11.32 42.95
N GLN A 34 -2.89 -12.09 43.26
CA GLN A 34 -4.12 -12.11 42.46
C GLN A 34 -5.36 -12.35 43.34
N LYS A 35 -6.55 -11.89 42.90
CA LYS A 35 -7.84 -12.30 43.47
C LYS A 35 -8.10 -13.74 43.10
N GLY A 36 -8.04 -14.67 44.05
CA GLY A 36 -8.09 -16.10 43.79
C GLY A 36 -7.13 -16.90 44.68
N ASP A 37 -6.98 -18.18 44.40
CA ASP A 37 -6.31 -19.15 45.29
C ASP A 37 -5.60 -20.25 44.48
N PHE A 38 -5.05 -21.25 45.18
CA PHE A 38 -4.52 -22.47 44.58
C PHE A 38 -5.41 -23.69 44.82
N VAL A 39 -5.35 -24.64 43.88
CA VAL A 39 -5.81 -26.03 43.99
C VAL A 39 -4.59 -26.95 43.88
N MET A 40 -4.56 -27.99 44.72
CA MET A 40 -3.58 -29.08 44.64
C MET A 40 -4.32 -30.39 44.48
N PHE A 41 -3.97 -31.15 43.45
CA PHE A 41 -4.57 -32.45 43.16
C PHE A 41 -3.53 -33.38 42.54
N GLY A 42 -3.74 -34.68 42.65
CA GLY A 42 -2.75 -35.69 42.29
C GLY A 42 -3.15 -37.03 42.89
N ASN A 43 -2.40 -38.07 42.58
CA ASN A 43 -2.67 -39.41 43.07
C ASN A 43 -1.36 -40.21 43.17
N THR A 44 -1.29 -41.13 44.13
CA THR A 44 -0.19 -42.10 44.16
C THR A 44 -0.34 -43.08 43.00
N LEU A 45 0.77 -43.65 42.56
CA LEU A 45 0.78 -44.80 41.66
C LEU A 45 1.01 -46.12 42.42
N GLY A 46 1.27 -46.06 43.72
CA GLY A 46 1.53 -47.19 44.60
C GLY A 46 0.34 -47.60 45.48
N TYR A 47 0.37 -48.85 45.95
CA TYR A 47 -0.47 -49.37 47.04
C TYR A 47 0.34 -50.29 47.95
N GLU A 48 0.25 -50.05 49.25
CA GLU A 48 0.91 -50.78 50.33
C GLU A 48 0.03 -51.95 50.81
N CYS A 49 0.61 -53.16 50.95
CA CYS A 49 -0.09 -54.38 51.32
C CYS A 49 0.06 -54.78 52.80
N ALA A 50 0.89 -54.09 53.57
CA ALA A 50 1.06 -54.25 55.00
C ALA A 50 -0.29 -54.13 55.74
N ALA A 51 -0.60 -55.15 56.54
CA ALA A 51 -1.94 -55.34 57.09
C ALA A 51 -2.29 -54.27 58.14
N GLY A 52 -3.23 -53.38 57.79
CA GLY A 52 -3.68 -52.29 58.65
C GLY A 52 -2.90 -50.98 58.47
N VAL A 53 -2.07 -50.87 57.43
CA VAL A 53 -1.36 -49.65 57.03
C VAL A 53 -2.23 -48.84 56.08
N SER A 54 -2.43 -49.32 54.85
CA SER A 54 -3.33 -48.65 53.91
C SER A 54 -4.81 -48.96 54.18
N PRO A 55 -5.66 -47.94 54.32
CA PRO A 55 -7.11 -48.09 54.23
C PRO A 55 -7.51 -48.63 52.85
N ALA A 56 -8.62 -49.36 52.80
CA ALA A 56 -9.22 -49.74 51.52
C ALA A 56 -9.63 -48.49 50.72
N PRO A 57 -9.42 -48.45 49.40
CA PRO A 57 -9.88 -47.34 48.56
C PRO A 57 -11.41 -47.26 48.55
N VAL A 58 -11.94 -46.06 48.35
CA VAL A 58 -13.38 -45.80 48.15
C VAL A 58 -13.82 -46.33 46.78
N VAL A 59 -12.97 -46.18 45.76
CA VAL A 59 -13.14 -46.80 44.43
C VAL A 59 -11.82 -47.40 43.97
N GLY A 60 -11.80 -48.71 43.78
CA GLY A 60 -10.64 -49.47 43.34
C GLY A 60 -10.59 -50.85 43.99
N THR A 61 -9.75 -51.74 43.47
CA THR A 61 -9.50 -53.06 44.07
C THR A 61 -8.00 -53.34 44.14
N ALA A 62 -7.48 -53.54 45.35
CA ALA A 62 -6.11 -53.99 45.57
C ALA A 62 -6.08 -55.49 45.87
N SER A 63 -5.11 -56.21 45.30
CA SER A 63 -4.94 -57.65 45.50
C SER A 63 -3.48 -57.99 45.79
N CYS A 64 -3.16 -58.07 47.08
CA CYS A 64 -1.86 -58.46 47.65
C CYS A 64 -1.55 -59.97 47.53
N MET A 65 -2.36 -60.73 46.77
CA MET A 65 -2.09 -62.14 46.50
C MET A 65 -0.91 -62.28 45.54
N GLY A 66 0.19 -62.84 46.03
CA GLY A 66 1.45 -63.01 45.27
C GLY A 66 2.60 -62.15 45.80
N THR A 67 2.32 -61.20 46.70
CA THR A 67 3.31 -60.45 47.45
C THR A 67 3.72 -61.22 48.71
N SER A 68 4.99 -61.16 49.11
CA SER A 68 5.56 -61.91 50.23
C SER A 68 6.52 -61.10 51.11
N SER A 69 7.15 -60.06 50.57
CA SER A 69 7.60 -58.89 51.33
C SER A 69 6.36 -57.99 51.49
N VAL A 70 5.89 -57.77 52.72
CA VAL A 70 4.72 -56.92 53.08
C VAL A 70 4.91 -56.38 54.52
N MET A 71 6.17 -56.21 54.91
CA MET A 71 6.62 -55.95 56.29
C MET A 71 7.57 -54.75 56.40
N ASP A 72 8.02 -54.22 55.25
CA ASP A 72 8.43 -52.84 55.06
C ASP A 72 7.19 -51.91 55.05
N SER A 73 7.42 -50.62 54.77
CA SER A 73 6.43 -49.54 54.95
C SER A 73 6.13 -48.76 53.66
N ALA A 74 6.56 -49.28 52.52
CA ALA A 74 6.47 -48.63 51.21
C ALA A 74 5.52 -49.37 50.25
N PRO A 75 5.10 -48.77 49.12
CA PRO A 75 4.12 -49.36 48.22
C PRO A 75 4.62 -50.65 47.57
N ASP A 76 3.83 -51.73 47.67
CA ASP A 76 4.10 -53.06 47.14
C ASP A 76 3.62 -53.26 45.69
N LEU A 77 2.56 -52.56 45.32
CA LEU A 77 1.81 -52.77 44.07
C LEU A 77 1.64 -51.46 43.31
N PHE A 78 1.57 -51.54 41.98
CA PHE A 78 1.17 -50.40 41.15
C PHE A 78 -0.34 -50.35 40.91
N TRP A 79 -0.90 -49.14 40.89
CA TRP A 79 -2.25 -48.85 40.42
C TRP A 79 -2.34 -48.80 38.89
N GLU A 80 -3.42 -49.35 38.39
CA GLU A 80 -3.84 -49.25 37.00
C GLU A 80 -5.26 -48.68 36.94
N SER A 81 -5.41 -47.40 36.55
CA SER A 81 -6.71 -46.77 36.33
C SER A 81 -7.33 -47.14 34.98
N ASP A 82 -8.67 -47.08 34.94
CA ASP A 82 -9.53 -47.61 33.87
C ASP A 82 -9.31 -49.12 33.61
N ALA A 83 -8.94 -49.86 34.66
CA ALA A 83 -8.70 -51.31 34.59
C ALA A 83 -9.41 -52.05 35.75
N PRO A 84 -9.99 -53.25 35.48
CA PRO A 84 -10.12 -53.91 34.18
C PRO A 84 -11.17 -53.28 33.24
N MET A 85 -11.90 -52.25 33.69
CA MET A 85 -12.88 -51.51 32.90
C MET A 85 -12.75 -50.00 33.18
N VAL A 86 -13.20 -49.18 32.22
CA VAL A 86 -13.29 -47.71 32.38
C VAL A 86 -14.08 -47.35 33.64
N GLY A 87 -13.58 -46.38 34.42
CA GLY A 87 -14.18 -46.00 35.70
C GLY A 87 -13.85 -46.94 36.87
N GLN A 88 -12.92 -47.89 36.70
CA GLN A 88 -12.38 -48.74 37.77
C GLN A 88 -10.87 -48.50 37.95
N ALA A 89 -10.34 -48.98 39.08
CA ALA A 89 -8.90 -49.01 39.33
C ALA A 89 -8.51 -50.36 39.94
N ARG A 90 -7.34 -50.88 39.58
CA ARG A 90 -6.82 -52.15 40.11
C ARG A 90 -5.35 -52.01 40.51
N ALA A 91 -5.01 -52.46 41.71
CA ALA A 91 -3.63 -52.72 42.13
C ALA A 91 -3.41 -54.23 42.28
N SER A 92 -2.36 -54.76 41.65
CA SER A 92 -2.00 -56.18 41.74
C SER A 92 -0.58 -56.43 41.23
N VAL A 93 0.00 -57.58 41.59
CA VAL A 93 1.34 -58.02 41.14
C VAL A 93 1.48 -58.16 39.61
N ALA A 94 0.38 -58.06 38.86
CA ALA A 94 0.38 -58.07 37.40
C ALA A 94 0.55 -56.68 36.76
N VAL A 95 0.44 -55.59 37.54
CA VAL A 95 0.67 -54.22 37.05
C VAL A 95 2.16 -53.92 37.13
N THR A 96 2.79 -53.73 35.97
CA THR A 96 4.20 -53.33 35.83
C THR A 96 4.35 -51.81 35.96
N PRO A 97 5.56 -51.27 36.22
CA PRO A 97 5.79 -49.82 36.19
C PRO A 97 5.27 -49.16 34.90
N ALA A 98 5.56 -49.74 33.73
CA ALA A 98 5.11 -49.25 32.43
C ALA A 98 3.59 -49.40 32.16
N ALA A 99 2.84 -50.08 33.03
CA ALA A 99 1.38 -50.14 32.98
C ALA A 99 0.73 -49.24 34.05
N ALA A 100 1.53 -48.73 35.00
CA ALA A 100 1.08 -47.94 36.13
C ALA A 100 0.51 -46.60 35.64
N ARG A 101 -0.69 -46.28 36.12
CA ARG A 101 -1.39 -45.04 35.81
C ARG A 101 -2.47 -44.78 36.84
N SER A 102 -2.62 -43.53 37.23
CA SER A 102 -3.66 -43.09 38.16
C SER A 102 -4.29 -41.78 37.69
N THR A 103 -5.55 -41.59 38.07
CA THR A 103 -6.38 -40.47 37.66
C THR A 103 -6.73 -39.62 38.87
N ALA A 104 -6.70 -38.30 38.71
CA ALA A 104 -7.21 -37.35 39.70
C ALA A 104 -8.05 -36.25 39.03
N VAL A 105 -9.08 -35.76 39.71
CA VAL A 105 -10.04 -34.79 39.19
C VAL A 105 -9.70 -33.38 39.64
N LEU A 106 -9.41 -32.51 38.67
CA LEU A 106 -9.29 -31.07 38.87
C LEU A 106 -10.70 -30.45 39.00
N SER A 107 -11.01 -29.91 40.17
CA SER A 107 -12.19 -29.07 40.40
C SER A 107 -11.78 -27.61 40.55
N ILE A 108 -12.18 -26.78 39.59
CA ILE A 108 -11.98 -25.31 39.60
C ILE A 108 -13.29 -24.64 40.03
N PRO A 109 -13.27 -23.56 40.85
CA PRO A 109 -14.48 -22.80 41.17
C PRO A 109 -15.17 -22.22 39.92
N ALA A 110 -16.50 -22.14 39.94
CA ALA A 110 -17.26 -21.56 38.83
C ALA A 110 -16.90 -20.08 38.62
N GLY A 111 -16.61 -19.70 37.38
CA GLY A 111 -16.17 -18.34 37.02
C GLY A 111 -14.71 -18.03 37.31
N ALA A 112 -13.90 -19.01 37.71
CA ALA A 112 -12.46 -18.85 37.89
C ALA A 112 -11.67 -19.15 36.61
N THR A 113 -10.60 -18.38 36.38
CA THR A 113 -9.66 -18.53 35.26
C THR A 113 -8.33 -19.05 35.78
N ILE A 114 -7.79 -20.12 35.18
CA ILE A 114 -6.46 -20.63 35.54
C ILE A 114 -5.40 -19.63 35.09
N THR A 115 -4.48 -19.23 35.98
CA THR A 115 -3.41 -18.27 35.68
C THR A 115 -2.02 -18.90 35.66
N TYR A 116 -1.87 -20.10 36.24
CA TYR A 116 -0.63 -20.86 36.25
C TYR A 116 -0.91 -22.31 36.64
N ALA A 117 -0.24 -23.29 36.03
CA ALA A 117 -0.29 -24.67 36.47
C ALA A 117 1.03 -25.43 36.24
N ARG A 118 1.36 -26.33 37.16
CA ARG A 118 2.60 -27.12 37.10
C ARG A 118 2.38 -28.55 37.55
N LEU A 119 2.86 -29.50 36.75
CA LEU A 119 2.88 -30.93 37.05
C LEU A 119 4.23 -31.30 37.68
N TYR A 120 4.15 -32.19 38.66
CA TYR A 120 5.25 -32.86 39.34
C TYR A 120 5.02 -34.36 39.26
N TRP A 121 6.04 -35.12 38.92
CA TRP A 121 6.05 -36.58 39.07
C TRP A 121 7.36 -37.01 39.71
N ALA A 122 7.30 -38.03 40.53
CA ALA A 122 8.44 -38.47 41.31
C ALA A 122 8.41 -39.99 41.48
N GLY A 123 9.59 -40.57 41.59
CA GLY A 123 9.79 -42.00 41.68
C GLY A 123 11.18 -42.37 42.21
N MET A 124 11.47 -43.67 42.29
CA MET A 124 12.82 -44.18 42.52
C MET A 124 13.29 -45.02 41.33
N LEU A 125 14.50 -44.77 40.85
CA LEU A 125 15.14 -45.47 39.72
C LEU A 125 16.55 -45.96 40.10
N PRO A 126 17.15 -46.91 39.38
CA PRO A 126 18.57 -47.26 39.55
C PRO A 126 19.49 -46.05 39.27
N THR A 127 20.60 -45.89 40.00
CA THR A 127 21.59 -44.80 39.79
C THR A 127 22.19 -44.77 38.38
N ALA A 128 22.17 -45.90 37.68
CA ALA A 128 22.61 -46.03 36.30
C ALA A 128 21.61 -45.47 35.26
N MET A 129 20.41 -45.08 35.68
CA MET A 129 19.39 -44.46 34.84
C MET A 129 19.29 -42.96 35.15
N SER A 130 19.06 -42.15 34.12
CA SER A 130 18.66 -40.75 34.30
C SER A 130 17.33 -40.67 35.07
N PRO A 131 17.05 -39.57 35.79
CA PRO A 131 15.69 -39.31 36.27
C PRO A 131 14.73 -39.35 35.09
N ASP A 132 13.52 -39.86 35.33
CA ASP A 132 12.51 -39.96 34.28
C ASP A 132 12.10 -38.56 33.82
N SER A 133 12.38 -38.28 32.54
CA SER A 133 12.20 -36.97 31.93
C SER A 133 10.92 -36.85 31.11
N GLY A 134 10.06 -37.87 31.04
CA GLY A 134 8.88 -37.83 30.19
C GLY A 134 7.71 -38.65 30.72
N VAL A 135 6.55 -38.02 30.84
CA VAL A 135 5.28 -38.67 31.25
C VAL A 135 4.22 -38.50 30.18
N ARG A 136 3.12 -39.24 30.31
CA ARG A 136 1.96 -39.09 29.43
C ARG A 136 0.75 -38.60 30.21
N ILE A 137 0.12 -37.55 29.70
CA ILE A 137 -1.08 -36.91 30.28
C ILE A 137 -2.29 -37.19 29.39
N VAL A 138 -3.35 -37.75 29.98
CA VAL A 138 -4.53 -38.20 29.24
C VAL A 138 -5.81 -37.72 29.90
N ARG A 139 -6.73 -37.20 29.08
CA ARG A 139 -8.16 -37.07 29.37
C ARG A 139 -8.94 -37.83 28.32
N ALA A 140 -9.78 -38.76 28.76
CA ALA A 140 -10.53 -39.65 27.85
C ALA A 140 -11.27 -38.84 26.75
N ALA A 141 -10.92 -39.12 25.49
CA ALA A 141 -11.45 -38.47 24.28
C ALA A 141 -11.26 -36.94 24.18
N VAL A 142 -10.34 -36.35 24.96
CA VAL A 142 -10.11 -34.88 25.02
C VAL A 142 -8.63 -34.49 24.91
N LEU A 143 -7.73 -35.26 25.51
CA LEU A 143 -6.28 -34.99 25.57
C LEU A 143 -5.55 -36.33 25.62
N ASP A 144 -4.47 -36.49 24.86
CA ASP A 144 -3.59 -37.66 24.95
C ASP A 144 -2.18 -37.29 24.44
N GLU A 145 -1.35 -36.75 25.33
CA GLU A 145 -0.06 -36.14 24.99
C GLU A 145 1.08 -36.69 25.84
N SER A 146 2.26 -36.82 25.24
CA SER A 146 3.53 -36.98 25.97
C SER A 146 4.08 -35.61 26.35
N LEU A 147 4.62 -35.50 27.55
CA LEU A 147 5.12 -34.26 28.15
C LEU A 147 6.51 -34.49 28.74
N ASP A 148 7.47 -33.71 28.28
CA ASP A 148 8.84 -33.71 28.79
C ASP A 148 9.01 -32.80 30.02
N ALA A 149 9.96 -33.14 30.88
CA ALA A 149 10.35 -32.34 32.04
C ALA A 149 11.13 -31.08 31.62
N ASP A 150 10.72 -29.92 32.15
CA ASP A 150 11.51 -28.67 32.04
C ASP A 150 12.59 -28.58 33.14
N ALA A 151 12.49 -29.39 34.19
CA ALA A 151 13.44 -29.52 35.29
C ALA A 151 13.28 -30.87 36.00
N SER A 152 14.42 -31.46 36.40
CA SER A 152 14.49 -32.69 37.21
C SER A 152 15.54 -32.56 38.30
N ILE A 153 15.26 -33.15 39.46
CA ILE A 153 16.15 -33.22 40.63
C ILE A 153 16.32 -34.68 41.01
N THR A 154 17.50 -35.08 41.46
CA THR A 154 17.83 -36.47 41.81
C THR A 154 18.64 -36.54 43.09
N ILE A 155 18.23 -37.40 44.03
CA ILE A 155 18.98 -37.73 45.25
C ILE A 155 19.52 -39.17 45.10
N PRO A 156 20.84 -39.38 44.98
CA PRO A 156 21.42 -40.72 44.98
C PRO A 156 21.43 -41.35 46.38
N ARG A 157 21.31 -42.67 46.43
CA ARG A 157 21.41 -43.50 47.65
C ARG A 157 22.63 -44.43 47.60
N ASP A 158 22.97 -44.99 48.76
CA ASP A 158 24.09 -45.94 48.93
C ASP A 158 23.81 -47.36 48.37
N ASP A 159 22.63 -47.60 47.77
CA ASP A 159 22.15 -48.92 47.32
C ASP A 159 21.94 -49.03 45.79
N ASP A 160 22.68 -48.23 45.02
CA ASP A 160 22.58 -48.12 43.55
C ASP A 160 21.18 -47.72 43.05
N ARG A 161 20.41 -47.00 43.87
CA ARG A 161 19.15 -46.34 43.50
C ARG A 161 19.20 -44.83 43.78
N SER A 162 18.30 -44.10 43.15
CA SER A 162 18.12 -42.66 43.30
C SER A 162 16.63 -42.33 43.35
N TRP A 163 16.24 -41.47 44.28
CA TRP A 163 14.95 -40.78 44.17
C TRP A 163 15.06 -39.65 43.15
N TYR A 164 13.96 -39.32 42.48
CA TYR A 164 13.88 -38.15 41.63
C TYR A 164 12.51 -37.47 41.72
N GLN A 165 12.49 -36.18 41.40
CA GLN A 165 11.28 -35.44 41.05
C GLN A 165 11.56 -34.69 39.75
N SER A 166 10.67 -34.85 38.79
CA SER A 166 10.63 -34.15 37.52
C SER A 166 9.39 -33.26 37.46
N THR A 167 9.47 -32.16 36.72
CA THR A 167 8.45 -31.11 36.72
C THR A 167 8.24 -30.57 35.31
N ALA A 168 7.03 -30.07 35.02
CA ALA A 168 6.73 -29.38 33.77
C ALA A 168 5.65 -28.30 33.96
N ASP A 169 5.81 -27.14 33.31
CA ASP A 169 4.73 -26.16 33.18
C ASP A 169 3.62 -26.73 32.29
N VAL A 170 2.40 -26.80 32.82
CA VAL A 170 1.21 -27.33 32.14
C VAL A 170 0.10 -26.27 32.06
N THR A 171 0.46 -24.99 32.18
CA THR A 171 -0.49 -23.87 32.19
C THR A 171 -1.35 -23.88 30.92
N SER A 172 -0.76 -24.05 29.74
CA SER A 172 -1.46 -24.12 28.46
C SER A 172 -2.47 -25.27 28.39
N ILE A 173 -2.06 -26.48 28.78
CA ILE A 173 -2.92 -27.68 28.80
C ILE A 173 -4.14 -27.42 29.71
N LEU A 174 -3.92 -26.85 30.89
CA LEU A 174 -4.97 -26.63 31.87
C LEU A 174 -5.85 -25.42 31.55
N THR A 175 -5.35 -24.35 30.90
CA THR A 175 -6.20 -23.27 30.39
C THR A 175 -7.10 -23.75 29.24
N THR A 176 -6.59 -24.63 28.37
CA THR A 176 -7.34 -25.17 27.21
C THR A 176 -8.41 -26.17 27.65
N HIS A 177 -8.06 -27.13 28.51
CA HIS A 177 -8.98 -28.22 28.86
C HIS A 177 -9.74 -28.02 30.17
N GLN A 178 -9.31 -27.08 31.03
CA GLN A 178 -9.97 -26.71 32.30
C GLN A 178 -10.22 -27.90 33.25
N GLY A 179 -11.28 -27.85 34.07
CA GLY A 179 -11.60 -28.87 35.07
C GLY A 179 -11.96 -30.24 34.47
N GLY A 180 -11.78 -31.29 35.27
CA GLY A 180 -12.11 -32.68 34.93
C GLY A 180 -11.04 -33.68 35.36
N ALA A 181 -11.24 -34.94 34.96
CA ALA A 181 -10.34 -36.05 35.27
C ALA A 181 -9.09 -36.04 34.38
N TYR A 182 -7.91 -35.93 34.99
CA TYR A 182 -6.60 -36.07 34.36
C TYR A 182 -5.95 -37.37 34.83
N ARG A 183 -5.48 -38.19 33.88
CA ARG A 183 -4.72 -39.41 34.12
C ARG A 183 -3.27 -39.19 33.74
N VAL A 184 -2.34 -39.57 34.61
CA VAL A 184 -0.90 -39.58 34.31
C VAL A 184 -0.40 -41.03 34.28
N SER A 185 0.41 -41.35 33.29
CA SER A 185 1.08 -42.64 33.12
C SER A 185 2.57 -42.45 32.78
N ASP A 186 3.26 -43.59 32.67
CA ASP A 186 4.65 -43.70 32.21
C ASP A 186 5.71 -43.16 33.20
N VAL A 187 5.30 -42.74 34.40
CA VAL A 187 6.19 -42.37 35.53
C VAL A 187 7.15 -43.50 35.86
N GLY A 188 8.45 -43.28 35.60
CA GLY A 188 9.50 -44.27 35.80
C GLY A 188 9.69 -44.67 37.27
N SER A 189 9.65 -45.96 37.58
CA SER A 189 9.98 -46.45 38.92
C SER A 189 10.53 -47.88 38.90
N VAL A 190 11.25 -48.25 39.97
CA VAL A 190 11.65 -49.64 40.25
C VAL A 190 10.44 -50.56 40.37
N GLY A 191 10.64 -51.86 40.15
CA GLY A 191 9.61 -52.86 40.41
C GLY A 191 9.33 -53.01 41.92
N LEU A 192 8.10 -52.74 42.35
CA LEU A 192 7.67 -52.77 43.75
C LEU A 192 7.43 -54.19 44.30
N ASN A 193 6.89 -55.09 43.47
CA ASN A 193 6.43 -56.41 43.92
C ASN A 193 7.56 -57.25 44.57
N ASN A 194 7.42 -57.53 45.87
CA ASN A 194 8.41 -58.22 46.72
C ASN A 194 9.71 -57.45 46.99
N LEU A 195 9.76 -56.14 46.71
CA LEU A 195 10.91 -55.29 47.01
C LEU A 195 10.93 -54.95 48.51
N ASN A 196 11.70 -55.70 49.29
CA ASN A 196 11.84 -55.49 50.74
C ASN A 196 12.65 -54.20 51.04
N SER A 197 12.01 -53.02 51.02
CA SER A 197 12.64 -51.70 51.14
C SER A 197 11.61 -50.64 51.55
N SER A 198 11.82 -49.90 52.64
CA SER A 198 11.00 -48.75 53.06
C SER A 198 11.50 -47.45 52.41
N ASP A 199 11.58 -47.44 51.08
CA ASP A 199 12.22 -46.36 50.30
C ASP A 199 11.69 -46.16 48.85
N PRO A 200 10.88 -47.06 48.26
CA PRO A 200 10.17 -46.76 47.03
C PRO A 200 9.01 -45.78 47.24
N MET A 201 9.07 -44.66 46.54
CA MET A 201 7.92 -43.80 46.33
C MET A 201 7.59 -43.72 44.83
N VAL A 202 6.33 -43.45 44.48
CA VAL A 202 5.91 -43.24 43.07
C VAL A 202 4.55 -42.53 43.00
N GLY A 203 4.49 -41.38 42.33
CA GLY A 203 3.24 -40.61 42.23
C GLY A 203 3.39 -39.30 41.49
N TRP A 204 2.28 -38.56 41.40
CA TRP A 204 2.23 -37.27 40.70
C TRP A 204 1.28 -36.26 41.37
N VAL A 205 1.59 -34.98 41.22
CA VAL A 205 0.84 -33.84 41.77
C VAL A 205 0.82 -32.71 40.75
N MET A 206 -0.33 -32.06 40.59
CA MET A 206 -0.43 -30.76 39.93
C MET A 206 -0.80 -29.66 40.94
N VAL A 207 -0.09 -28.54 40.84
CA VAL A 207 -0.42 -27.28 41.53
C VAL A 207 -1.02 -26.33 40.49
N VAL A 208 -2.19 -25.77 40.79
CA VAL A 208 -2.91 -24.86 39.89
C VAL A 208 -3.25 -23.57 40.63
N PHE A 209 -2.82 -22.42 40.12
CA PHE A 209 -3.28 -21.11 40.57
C PHE A 209 -4.44 -20.64 39.69
N TYR A 210 -5.49 -20.11 40.30
CA TYR A 210 -6.62 -19.54 39.59
C TYR A 210 -6.92 -18.12 40.09
N SER A 211 -7.41 -17.28 39.18
CA SER A 211 -8.01 -15.99 39.48
C SER A 211 -9.53 -16.12 39.52
N LEU A 212 -10.18 -15.50 40.49
CA LEU A 212 -11.63 -15.44 40.63
C LEU A 212 -12.00 -14.05 41.21
N PRO A 213 -12.74 -13.19 40.49
CA PRO A 213 -12.98 -11.81 40.93
C PRO A 213 -13.69 -11.65 42.28
N THR A 214 -14.44 -12.66 42.72
CA THR A 214 -15.13 -12.68 44.02
C THR A 214 -14.24 -13.08 45.20
N ASP A 215 -13.06 -13.64 44.93
CA ASP A 215 -12.11 -14.04 45.96
C ASP A 215 -11.27 -12.85 46.46
N PRO A 216 -10.82 -12.85 47.72
CA PRO A 216 -9.88 -11.86 48.20
C PRO A 216 -8.54 -11.97 47.44
N PRO A 217 -7.81 -10.86 47.24
CA PRO A 217 -6.46 -10.93 46.72
C PRO A 217 -5.53 -11.64 47.70
N ARG A 218 -4.74 -12.57 47.18
CA ARG A 218 -3.77 -13.37 47.92
C ARG A 218 -2.41 -13.31 47.24
N ASN A 219 -1.36 -13.31 48.04
CA ASN A 219 -0.02 -13.68 47.59
C ASN A 219 0.01 -15.21 47.49
N LEU A 220 0.12 -15.72 46.26
CA LEU A 220 0.27 -17.14 45.95
C LEU A 220 1.73 -17.38 45.59
N THR A 221 2.39 -18.27 46.33
CA THR A 221 3.81 -18.60 46.09
C THR A 221 4.01 -20.10 46.07
N LEU A 222 4.63 -20.61 45.01
CA LEU A 222 5.04 -22.01 44.83
C LEU A 222 6.55 -22.10 44.95
N PHE A 223 7.01 -22.99 45.81
CA PHE A 223 8.40 -23.42 45.93
C PHE A 223 8.48 -24.90 45.58
N ASP A 224 9.46 -25.30 44.78
CA ASP A 224 9.73 -26.71 44.48
C ASP A 224 11.21 -27.07 44.63
N GLY A 225 11.46 -28.35 44.86
CA GLY A 225 12.77 -28.91 45.16
C GLY A 225 12.70 -30.42 45.29
N LEU A 226 13.69 -31.03 45.92
CA LEU A 226 13.58 -32.39 46.45
C LEU A 226 14.56 -32.50 47.60
N ASP A 227 14.18 -31.98 48.77
CA ASP A 227 15.10 -31.87 49.89
C ASP A 227 14.88 -33.00 50.90
N LEU A 228 15.97 -33.70 51.21
CA LEU A 228 15.98 -34.91 52.02
C LEU A 228 16.03 -34.58 53.51
N VAL A 229 15.08 -35.07 54.28
CA VAL A 229 15.05 -34.94 55.74
C VAL A 229 15.33 -36.31 56.35
N GLN A 230 16.55 -36.49 56.84
CA GLN A 230 17.06 -37.73 57.43
C GLN A 230 16.78 -37.83 58.95
N PRO A 231 16.91 -39.02 59.58
CA PRO A 231 16.67 -39.20 61.01
C PRO A 231 17.53 -38.27 61.87
N ASN A 232 16.89 -37.53 62.77
CA ASN A 232 17.53 -36.52 63.66
C ASN A 232 18.07 -35.29 62.92
N SER A 233 17.50 -34.95 61.76
CA SER A 233 17.83 -33.75 60.98
C SER A 233 16.61 -32.83 60.78
N SER A 234 16.86 -31.64 60.22
CA SER A 234 15.81 -30.68 59.87
C SER A 234 16.21 -29.80 58.69
N THR A 235 15.30 -29.61 57.73
CA THR A 235 15.41 -28.63 56.64
C THR A 235 14.64 -27.37 57.00
N GLN A 236 15.16 -26.20 56.62
CA GLN A 236 14.49 -24.90 56.80
C GLN A 236 14.30 -24.19 55.47
N VAL A 237 13.09 -23.74 55.18
CA VAL A 237 12.75 -22.96 53.98
C VAL A 237 12.28 -21.57 54.38
N PRO A 238 13.07 -20.52 54.13
CA PRO A 238 12.65 -19.14 54.32
C PRO A 238 11.73 -18.71 53.16
N ILE A 239 10.54 -18.25 53.48
CA ILE A 239 9.58 -17.69 52.52
C ILE A 239 9.48 -16.17 52.69
N THR A 240 9.49 -15.43 51.58
CA THR A 240 9.46 -13.96 51.54
C THR A 240 8.61 -13.46 50.37
N GLY A 241 8.39 -12.14 50.28
CA GLY A 241 7.65 -11.53 49.16
C GLY A 241 6.14 -11.37 49.40
N PHE A 242 5.66 -11.71 50.59
CA PHE A 242 4.32 -11.35 51.06
C PHE A 242 4.37 -10.18 52.06
N LEU A 243 3.21 -9.61 52.36
CA LEU A 243 2.98 -8.72 53.50
C LEU A 243 1.70 -9.16 54.20
N VAL A 244 1.78 -9.54 55.47
CA VAL A 244 0.60 -9.88 56.25
C VAL A 244 -0.15 -8.58 56.62
N PRO A 245 -1.44 -8.45 56.24
CA PRO A 245 -2.28 -7.31 56.54
C PRO A 245 -2.44 -7.00 58.03
N ASN A 246 -2.69 -5.74 58.36
CA ASN A 246 -2.91 -5.31 59.75
C ASN A 246 -4.11 -5.98 60.44
N ALA A 247 -5.10 -6.47 59.69
CA ALA A 247 -6.24 -7.23 60.19
C ALA A 247 -6.87 -8.07 59.06
N GLY A 248 -7.76 -9.01 59.41
CA GLY A 248 -8.69 -9.63 58.45
C GLY A 248 -8.08 -10.62 57.43
N PHE A 249 -6.81 -10.99 57.57
CA PHE A 249 -6.14 -11.91 56.65
C PHE A 249 -6.45 -13.39 56.94
N ASP A 250 -6.28 -14.25 55.95
CA ASP A 250 -6.19 -15.71 56.07
C ASP A 250 -4.87 -16.22 55.48
N ALA A 251 -4.42 -17.40 55.91
CA ALA A 251 -3.19 -17.98 55.40
C ALA A 251 -3.21 -19.52 55.47
N LYS A 252 -2.81 -20.18 54.38
CA LYS A 252 -2.68 -21.64 54.28
C LYS A 252 -1.40 -22.04 53.57
N LEU A 253 -0.90 -23.23 53.89
CA LEU A 253 0.27 -23.87 53.32
C LEU A 253 -0.14 -25.23 52.73
N GLY A 254 0.05 -25.41 51.43
CA GLY A 254 0.07 -26.70 50.76
C GLY A 254 1.46 -27.31 50.82
N VAL A 255 1.54 -28.63 50.95
CA VAL A 255 2.77 -29.41 51.08
C VAL A 255 2.73 -30.61 50.14
N ILE A 256 3.86 -30.87 49.48
CA ILE A 256 4.11 -32.09 48.70
C ILE A 256 5.30 -32.79 49.36
N ALA A 257 5.10 -33.98 49.88
CA ALA A 257 6.15 -34.80 50.47
C ALA A 257 6.07 -36.26 50.00
N TYR A 258 7.15 -37.01 50.16
CA TYR A 258 7.34 -38.38 49.68
C TYR A 258 8.04 -39.26 50.72
N GLU A 259 7.81 -40.58 50.65
CA GLU A 259 7.85 -41.54 51.78
C GLU A 259 6.77 -41.20 52.81
N GLY A 260 7.11 -40.75 54.01
CA GLY A 260 6.15 -40.20 54.98
C GLY A 260 5.22 -41.27 55.55
N GLU A 261 5.76 -42.19 56.34
CA GLU A 261 5.02 -43.41 56.68
C GLU A 261 4.09 -43.29 57.89
N SER A 262 2.84 -43.68 57.68
CA SER A 262 1.79 -43.71 58.72
C SER A 262 2.13 -44.47 60.00
N GLN A 263 3.14 -45.36 59.97
CA GLN A 263 3.56 -46.18 61.11
C GLN A 263 4.73 -45.60 61.92
N LEU A 264 5.47 -44.62 61.39
CA LEU A 264 6.72 -44.12 61.98
C LEU A 264 6.52 -42.72 62.57
N PRO A 265 6.25 -42.59 63.88
CA PRO A 265 6.21 -41.28 64.52
C PRO A 265 7.61 -40.73 64.74
N GLY A 266 7.71 -39.41 64.70
CA GLY A 266 8.96 -38.65 64.79
C GLY A 266 8.96 -37.42 63.90
N ASP A 267 8.00 -37.35 62.97
CA ASP A 267 7.95 -36.42 61.85
C ASP A 267 7.08 -35.21 62.13
N ALA A 268 7.65 -34.03 61.91
CA ALA A 268 7.03 -32.76 62.24
C ALA A 268 7.28 -31.70 61.16
N LEU A 269 6.22 -30.97 60.83
CA LEU A 269 6.28 -29.72 60.10
C LEU A 269 5.97 -28.56 61.06
N SER A 270 6.74 -27.49 60.99
CA SER A 270 6.51 -26.28 61.79
C SER A 270 6.60 -25.01 60.94
N PHE A 271 5.87 -23.99 61.37
CA PHE A 271 5.82 -22.68 60.73
C PHE A 271 6.12 -21.60 61.77
N ASN A 272 7.09 -20.73 61.50
CA ASN A 272 7.63 -19.76 62.47
C ASN A 272 7.97 -20.40 63.84
N GLY A 273 8.55 -21.61 63.81
CA GLY A 273 8.94 -22.37 65.00
C GLY A 273 7.79 -22.99 65.80
N THR A 274 6.55 -22.91 65.31
CA THR A 274 5.38 -23.56 65.92
C THR A 274 5.00 -24.80 65.12
N ALA A 275 4.99 -25.98 65.75
CA ALA A 275 4.57 -27.22 65.10
C ALA A 275 3.11 -27.11 64.58
N LEU A 276 2.91 -27.52 63.34
CA LEU A 276 1.60 -27.62 62.70
C LEU A 276 0.97 -28.97 63.06
N THR A 277 -0.33 -28.97 63.34
CA THR A 277 -1.05 -30.22 63.63
C THR A 277 -2.55 -30.06 63.44
N ASN A 278 -3.21 -31.16 63.07
CA ASN A 278 -4.66 -31.31 63.00
C ASN A 278 -5.04 -32.79 63.26
N ALA A 279 -6.28 -33.19 62.98
CA ALA A 279 -6.77 -34.56 63.24
C ALA A 279 -6.27 -35.63 62.23
N ILE A 280 -5.83 -35.22 61.04
CA ILE A 280 -5.23 -36.08 60.00
C ILE A 280 -3.69 -36.03 60.06
N ASN A 281 -3.11 -34.86 60.38
CA ASN A 281 -1.66 -34.68 60.56
C ASN A 281 -1.31 -34.39 62.04
N PRO A 282 -1.02 -35.42 62.86
CA PRO A 282 -0.43 -35.25 64.20
C PRO A 282 0.86 -34.42 64.20
N ALA A 283 1.15 -33.73 65.31
CA ALA A 283 2.36 -32.91 65.47
C ALA A 283 3.67 -33.72 65.45
N ASP A 284 3.58 -35.01 65.77
CA ASP A 284 4.66 -36.00 65.85
C ASP A 284 4.54 -37.10 64.79
N ASN A 285 3.59 -36.97 63.85
CA ASN A 285 3.56 -37.74 62.62
C ASN A 285 2.82 -36.94 61.53
N PHE A 286 3.43 -35.84 61.07
CA PHE A 286 2.78 -34.92 60.14
C PHE A 286 2.68 -35.51 58.73
N PHE A 287 3.76 -36.14 58.25
CA PHE A 287 3.87 -36.83 56.97
C PHE A 287 3.53 -38.30 57.18
N ASN A 288 2.31 -38.70 56.81
CA ASN A 288 1.76 -39.99 57.18
C ASN A 288 0.97 -40.65 56.04
N SER A 289 1.36 -40.38 54.79
CA SER A 289 0.75 -40.87 53.56
C SER A 289 -0.73 -40.48 53.44
N SER A 290 -1.05 -39.20 53.64
CA SER A 290 -2.41 -38.66 53.69
C SER A 290 -2.72 -37.61 52.60
N ARG A 291 -4.01 -37.29 52.47
CA ARG A 291 -4.50 -36.20 51.60
C ARG A 291 -5.54 -35.40 52.36
N SER A 292 -5.17 -34.26 52.93
CA SER A 292 -6.10 -33.42 53.69
C SER A 292 -6.19 -31.99 53.17
N HIS A 293 -7.34 -31.36 53.45
CA HIS A 293 -7.56 -29.94 53.25
C HIS A 293 -8.09 -29.33 54.55
N LEU A 294 -7.28 -28.46 55.14
CA LEU A 294 -7.49 -27.76 56.41
C LEU A 294 -7.87 -28.71 57.56
N GLY A 295 -7.27 -29.91 57.56
CA GLY A 295 -7.47 -30.94 58.57
C GLY A 295 -8.67 -31.86 58.37
N ALA A 296 -9.30 -31.84 57.19
CA ALA A 296 -10.29 -32.83 56.76
C ALA A 296 -9.73 -33.69 55.62
N ALA A 297 -9.94 -35.00 55.68
CA ALA A 297 -9.51 -35.93 54.63
C ALA A 297 -10.22 -35.64 53.28
N VAL A 298 -9.47 -35.73 52.18
CA VAL A 298 -9.92 -35.43 50.82
C VAL A 298 -10.11 -36.73 50.02
N SER A 299 -11.34 -36.94 49.57
CA SER A 299 -11.71 -38.03 48.66
C SER A 299 -12.57 -37.44 47.54
N VAL A 300 -12.08 -37.46 46.30
CA VAL A 300 -12.75 -36.81 45.16
C VAL A 300 -13.38 -37.87 44.25
N ALA A 301 -14.68 -37.72 43.98
CA ALA A 301 -15.39 -38.63 43.09
C ALA A 301 -14.85 -38.51 41.66
N GLY A 302 -14.43 -39.65 41.09
CA GLY A 302 -13.80 -39.73 39.76
C GLY A 302 -12.27 -39.84 39.79
N ASP A 303 -11.63 -39.70 40.96
CA ASP A 303 -10.25 -40.17 41.14
C ASP A 303 -10.21 -41.70 40.94
N LEU A 304 -9.16 -42.23 40.31
CA LEU A 304 -8.97 -43.67 40.08
C LEU A 304 -7.51 -44.05 40.38
N PRO A 305 -7.22 -44.72 41.51
CA PRO A 305 -8.17 -45.07 42.58
C PRO A 305 -8.74 -43.83 43.29
N GLN A 306 -9.98 -43.93 43.78
CA GLN A 306 -10.49 -42.94 44.74
C GLN A 306 -10.07 -43.36 46.13
N LEU A 307 -9.18 -42.59 46.75
CA LEU A 307 -8.62 -42.86 48.07
C LEU A 307 -9.46 -42.21 49.17
N ALA A 308 -9.27 -42.64 50.42
CA ALA A 308 -10.00 -42.10 51.58
C ALA A 308 -9.47 -40.74 52.08
N GLY A 309 -8.22 -40.39 51.77
CA GLY A 309 -7.54 -39.16 52.20
C GLY A 309 -7.04 -39.17 53.65
N THR A 310 -7.36 -40.21 54.42
CA THR A 310 -6.80 -40.42 55.77
C THR A 310 -5.34 -40.88 55.71
N SER A 311 -4.67 -40.91 56.86
CA SER A 311 -3.34 -41.53 57.00
C SER A 311 -3.27 -42.93 56.36
N GLY A 312 -2.13 -43.24 55.74
CA GLY A 312 -1.84 -44.47 55.02
C GLY A 312 -2.55 -44.63 53.67
N SER A 313 -3.40 -43.68 53.24
CA SER A 313 -4.19 -43.84 52.02
C SER A 313 -3.45 -43.47 50.73
N MET A 314 -2.48 -42.56 50.77
CA MET A 314 -1.62 -42.18 49.64
C MET A 314 -0.22 -42.81 49.81
N ALA A 315 -0.10 -44.12 49.62
CA ALA A 315 1.16 -44.83 49.86
C ALA A 315 2.36 -44.16 49.14
N GLY A 316 3.38 -43.79 49.92
CA GLY A 316 4.63 -43.15 49.46
C GLY A 316 4.55 -41.63 49.21
N MET A 317 3.45 -40.95 49.54
CA MET A 317 3.34 -39.48 49.40
C MET A 317 2.29 -38.82 50.31
N ASP A 318 2.57 -37.59 50.73
CA ASP A 318 1.59 -36.70 51.39
C ASP A 318 1.22 -35.52 50.49
N LEU A 319 -0.07 -35.19 50.47
CA LEU A 319 -0.63 -34.07 49.73
C LEU A 319 -1.62 -33.28 50.60
N ASP A 320 -1.07 -32.43 51.46
CA ASP A 320 -1.81 -31.75 52.52
C ASP A 320 -1.86 -30.23 52.36
N VAL A 321 -3.00 -29.65 52.71
CA VAL A 321 -3.16 -28.20 52.86
C VAL A 321 -3.55 -27.87 54.30
N VAL A 322 -2.74 -27.09 55.00
CA VAL A 322 -2.92 -26.76 56.43
C VAL A 322 -3.05 -25.25 56.67
N ASN A 323 -3.77 -24.88 57.73
CA ASN A 323 -3.95 -23.50 58.15
C ASN A 323 -2.70 -22.98 58.87
N VAL A 324 -2.10 -21.90 58.37
CA VAL A 324 -0.91 -21.24 58.97
C VAL A 324 -1.19 -19.81 59.47
N LYS A 325 -2.46 -19.36 59.41
CA LYS A 325 -2.91 -18.07 59.97
C LYS A 325 -2.52 -17.87 61.44
N PRO A 326 -2.62 -18.88 62.35
CA PRO A 326 -2.23 -18.70 63.75
C PRO A 326 -0.74 -18.43 63.99
N GLN A 327 0.12 -18.72 63.01
CA GLN A 327 1.58 -18.58 63.08
C GLN A 327 2.11 -17.29 62.42
N LEU A 328 1.20 -16.42 61.95
CA LEU A 328 1.50 -15.14 61.32
C LEU A 328 0.91 -13.97 62.12
N SER A 329 1.60 -12.83 62.09
CA SER A 329 1.22 -11.57 62.71
C SER A 329 1.09 -10.44 61.69
N ALA A 330 0.25 -9.46 62.00
CA ALA A 330 0.13 -8.22 61.26
C ALA A 330 1.49 -7.57 60.99
N GLY A 331 1.80 -7.30 59.72
CA GLY A 331 3.06 -6.68 59.28
C GLY A 331 4.21 -7.64 58.98
N ASP A 332 4.04 -8.96 59.16
CA ASP A 332 5.05 -9.95 58.78
C ASP A 332 5.32 -9.91 57.27
N LYS A 333 6.60 -10.00 56.87
CA LYS A 333 7.06 -9.97 55.47
C LYS A 333 7.85 -11.21 55.04
N ALA A 334 8.05 -12.12 55.99
CA ALA A 334 8.80 -13.34 55.85
C ALA A 334 8.33 -14.32 56.92
N ALA A 335 8.48 -15.61 56.65
CA ALA A 335 8.29 -16.68 57.60
C ALA A 335 9.26 -17.83 57.31
N THR A 336 9.41 -18.75 58.26
CA THR A 336 10.25 -19.94 58.08
C THR A 336 9.42 -21.20 58.26
N ILE A 337 9.46 -22.07 57.25
CA ILE A 337 8.95 -23.44 57.33
C ILE A 337 10.13 -24.32 57.78
N VAL A 338 9.90 -25.23 58.74
CA VAL A 338 10.91 -26.23 59.14
C VAL A 338 10.27 -27.61 59.14
N ALA A 339 10.84 -28.52 58.34
CA ALA A 339 10.49 -29.94 58.32
C ALA A 339 11.60 -30.72 59.05
N SER A 340 11.23 -31.68 59.88
CA SER A 340 12.18 -32.42 60.73
C SER A 340 11.66 -33.80 61.10
N THR A 341 12.58 -34.74 61.31
CA THR A 341 12.27 -36.08 61.85
C THR A 341 13.29 -36.51 62.89
N THR A 342 12.87 -37.41 63.78
CA THR A 342 13.72 -38.06 64.79
C THR A 342 13.98 -39.54 64.50
N GLY A 343 13.27 -40.14 63.54
CA GLY A 343 13.31 -41.59 63.28
C GLY A 343 13.18 -42.02 61.82
N ASP A 344 12.67 -41.15 60.95
CA ASP A 344 12.24 -41.48 59.59
C ASP A 344 13.12 -40.84 58.50
N THR A 345 12.86 -41.12 57.22
CA THR A 345 13.51 -40.47 56.05
C THR A 345 12.47 -40.09 55.00
N PHE A 346 12.18 -38.80 54.86
CA PHE A 346 11.24 -38.30 53.87
C PHE A 346 11.84 -37.20 52.99
N MET A 347 11.20 -36.92 51.85
CA MET A 347 11.60 -35.84 50.94
C MET A 347 10.51 -34.79 50.81
N ILE A 348 10.88 -33.51 50.83
CA ILE A 348 9.99 -32.39 50.47
C ILE A 348 10.11 -32.10 48.98
N GLY A 349 9.04 -32.38 48.22
CA GLY A 349 8.93 -32.05 46.79
C GLY A 349 8.54 -30.59 46.52
N GLY A 350 7.77 -29.97 47.43
CA GLY A 350 7.38 -28.56 47.29
C GLY A 350 6.45 -28.01 48.37
N PHE A 351 6.31 -26.69 48.37
CA PHE A 351 5.43 -25.92 49.26
C PHE A 351 4.62 -24.88 48.48
N VAL A 352 3.37 -24.67 48.87
CA VAL A 352 2.47 -23.68 48.25
C VAL A 352 1.85 -22.79 49.30
N THR A 353 2.19 -21.50 49.33
CA THR A 353 1.56 -20.56 50.27
C THR A 353 0.43 -19.80 49.59
N SER A 354 -0.68 -19.63 50.29
CA SER A 354 -1.73 -18.66 49.98
C SER A 354 -1.93 -17.78 51.20
N ILE A 355 -1.53 -16.50 51.11
CA ILE A 355 -1.65 -15.52 52.20
C ILE A 355 -2.47 -14.33 51.69
N SER A 356 -3.61 -14.03 52.32
CA SER A 356 -4.43 -12.88 51.95
C SER A 356 -3.62 -11.59 52.09
N THR A 357 -3.65 -10.75 51.05
CA THR A 357 -3.04 -9.41 51.05
C THR A 357 -4.15 -8.35 51.11
N PHE A 358 -3.85 -7.16 51.60
CA PHE A 358 -4.74 -6.00 51.56
C PHE A 358 -4.01 -4.88 50.85
N LYS A 359 -4.46 -4.53 49.66
CA LYS A 359 -3.92 -3.42 48.87
C LYS A 359 -5.04 -2.73 48.08
N PRO A 360 -4.91 -1.44 47.78
CA PRO A 360 -5.73 -0.83 46.74
C PRO A 360 -5.36 -1.46 45.40
N ASP A 361 -6.28 -1.39 44.46
CA ASP A 361 -6.08 -1.86 43.10
C ASP A 361 -6.74 -0.83 42.18
N PHE A 362 -5.95 -0.30 41.25
CA PHE A 362 -6.40 0.72 40.29
C PHE A 362 -6.27 0.23 38.85
N THR A 363 -6.02 -1.07 38.61
CA THR A 363 -5.88 -1.68 37.27
C THR A 363 -7.10 -1.53 36.36
N THR A 364 -8.26 -1.27 36.95
CA THR A 364 -9.53 -0.98 36.25
C THR A 364 -9.80 0.52 36.07
N SER A 365 -8.80 1.38 36.30
CA SER A 365 -8.93 2.83 36.08
C SER A 365 -8.80 3.12 34.59
N GLY A 366 -9.83 3.71 33.99
CA GLY A 366 -9.87 3.98 32.55
C GLY A 366 -9.42 5.40 32.20
N LYS A 367 -8.91 5.58 30.99
CA LYS A 367 -8.70 6.89 30.37
C LYS A 367 -9.35 6.90 28.98
N THR A 368 -10.23 7.87 28.77
CA THR A 368 -10.86 8.14 27.48
C THR A 368 -10.56 9.57 27.06
N PHE A 369 -10.91 9.93 25.83
CA PHE A 369 -10.90 11.30 25.35
C PHE A 369 -12.22 11.59 24.63
N THR A 370 -12.51 12.87 24.49
CA THR A 370 -13.47 13.39 23.50
C THR A 370 -12.77 14.52 22.79
N ASP A 371 -12.79 14.51 21.46
CA ASP A 371 -12.46 15.72 20.73
C ASP A 371 -13.53 16.81 20.98
N VAL A 372 -13.08 18.06 21.10
CA VAL A 372 -13.89 19.25 21.39
C VAL A 372 -14.30 19.95 20.08
N ASN A 373 -13.59 19.69 18.98
CA ASN A 373 -13.78 20.36 17.70
C ASN A 373 -14.85 19.66 16.83
N GLY A 374 -14.87 18.33 16.84
CA GLY A 374 -15.73 17.43 16.05
C GLY A 374 -14.87 16.54 15.15
N ALA A 375 -15.16 15.23 15.11
CA ALA A 375 -14.41 14.28 14.29
C ALA A 375 -14.51 14.57 12.78
N PRO A 376 -13.50 14.21 11.96
CA PRO A 376 -12.25 13.51 12.29
C PRO A 376 -11.24 14.36 13.08
N ILE A 377 -10.14 13.75 13.58
CA ILE A 377 -9.22 14.43 14.50
C ILE A 377 -8.00 14.95 13.74
N LEU A 378 -7.91 16.26 13.60
CA LEU A 378 -6.90 16.92 12.77
C LEU A 378 -5.81 17.63 13.59
N PRO A 379 -4.65 17.94 12.98
CA PRO A 379 -3.63 18.77 13.59
C PRO A 379 -4.13 20.17 13.95
N GLY A 380 -4.26 20.46 15.25
CA GLY A 380 -4.77 21.72 15.78
C GLY A 380 -5.96 21.55 16.74
N ASP A 381 -6.61 20.40 16.73
CA ASP A 381 -7.81 20.13 17.54
C ASP A 381 -7.55 20.02 19.05
N GLN A 382 -8.59 20.26 19.84
CA GLN A 382 -8.53 20.17 21.30
C GLN A 382 -9.16 18.88 21.84
N LEU A 383 -8.32 17.99 22.36
CA LEU A 383 -8.77 16.76 23.00
C LEU A 383 -9.01 16.98 24.51
N GLU A 384 -10.22 16.69 24.99
CA GLU A 384 -10.51 16.62 26.43
C GLU A 384 -10.36 15.17 26.94
N TYR A 385 -9.27 14.90 27.65
CA TYR A 385 -9.06 13.62 28.31
C TYR A 385 -9.90 13.52 29.59
N THR A 386 -10.51 12.36 29.80
CA THR A 386 -11.26 11.99 31.00
C THR A 386 -10.63 10.74 31.63
N VAL A 387 -10.06 10.89 32.83
CA VAL A 387 -9.40 9.82 33.58
C VAL A 387 -10.25 9.44 34.79
N THR A 388 -10.73 8.20 34.83
CA THR A 388 -11.54 7.65 35.93
C THR A 388 -10.68 6.78 36.83
N VAL A 389 -10.26 7.33 37.97
CA VAL A 389 -9.44 6.64 38.97
C VAL A 389 -10.35 5.89 39.93
N THR A 390 -10.36 4.55 39.87
CA THR A 390 -11.25 3.69 40.68
C THR A 390 -10.46 2.69 41.51
N ASN A 391 -10.69 2.67 42.83
CA ASN A 391 -10.09 1.65 43.70
C ASN A 391 -10.97 0.37 43.74
N THR A 392 -10.64 -0.64 42.93
CA THR A 392 -11.28 -1.97 42.94
C THR A 392 -10.55 -2.98 43.83
N GLY A 393 -9.57 -2.52 44.62
CA GLY A 393 -8.83 -3.33 45.58
C GLY A 393 -9.66 -3.73 46.80
N ASN A 394 -9.02 -4.36 47.78
CA ASN A 394 -9.65 -4.74 49.05
C ASN A 394 -9.18 -3.90 50.25
N ASP A 395 -8.33 -2.90 50.02
CA ASP A 395 -7.95 -1.88 51.01
C ASP A 395 -8.32 -0.48 50.50
N ALA A 396 -8.56 0.45 51.43
CA ALA A 396 -8.61 1.86 51.08
C ALA A 396 -7.20 2.33 50.69
N SER A 397 -7.10 3.19 49.67
CA SER A 397 -5.81 3.73 49.26
C SER A 397 -5.32 4.81 50.24
N ALA A 398 -4.03 5.11 50.19
CA ALA A 398 -3.38 6.18 50.94
C ALA A 398 -2.35 6.88 50.04
N ASN A 399 -2.27 8.22 50.15
CA ASN A 399 -1.44 9.07 49.31
C ASN A 399 -1.69 8.87 47.80
N THR A 400 -2.96 8.81 47.40
CA THR A 400 -3.35 8.58 45.99
C THR A 400 -3.01 9.78 45.11
N ILE A 401 -2.23 9.56 44.06
CA ILE A 401 -1.82 10.57 43.09
C ILE A 401 -2.01 10.00 41.68
N MET A 402 -2.67 10.73 40.81
CA MET A 402 -2.70 10.48 39.37
C MET A 402 -1.62 11.35 38.70
N THR A 403 -0.89 10.78 37.75
CA THR A 403 0.06 11.49 36.89
C THR A 403 -0.14 11.13 35.42
N ASP A 404 0.01 12.09 34.52
CA ASP A 404 -0.22 11.93 33.09
C ASP A 404 0.92 12.60 32.30
N PRO A 405 1.96 11.84 31.87
CA PRO A 405 3.06 12.37 31.05
C PRO A 405 2.59 12.53 29.60
N LEU A 406 2.42 13.78 29.16
CA LEU A 406 1.87 14.08 27.84
C LEU A 406 2.86 13.75 26.70
N PRO A 407 2.41 13.03 25.65
CA PRO A 407 3.21 12.71 24.47
C PRO A 407 3.79 13.94 23.76
N ALA A 408 4.81 13.72 22.94
CA ALA A 408 5.46 14.78 22.18
C ALA A 408 4.49 15.53 21.25
N ALA A 409 3.55 14.80 20.65
CA ALA A 409 2.56 15.22 19.66
C ALA A 409 1.43 16.13 20.19
N VAL A 410 1.30 16.33 21.52
CA VAL A 410 0.26 17.19 22.10
C VAL A 410 0.80 18.26 23.04
N THR A 411 0.17 19.42 23.04
CA THR A 411 0.49 20.55 23.94
C THR A 411 -0.62 20.74 24.97
N PHE A 412 -0.26 20.90 26.25
CA PHE A 412 -1.24 21.13 27.32
C PHE A 412 -1.97 22.47 27.17
N VAL A 413 -3.31 22.47 27.34
CA VAL A 413 -4.12 23.70 27.37
C VAL A 413 -4.20 24.22 28.82
N PRO A 414 -3.61 25.38 29.15
CA PRO A 414 -3.61 25.91 30.53
C PRO A 414 -5.00 26.27 31.04
N GLY A 415 -5.21 26.09 32.34
CA GLY A 415 -6.48 26.30 33.04
C GLY A 415 -7.50 25.18 32.88
N SER A 416 -7.10 24.03 32.30
CA SER A 416 -8.04 22.96 31.93
C SER A 416 -8.17 21.81 32.94
N ILE A 417 -7.28 21.70 33.94
CA ILE A 417 -7.36 20.59 34.90
C ILE A 417 -8.59 20.77 35.80
N SER A 418 -9.41 19.74 35.93
CA SER A 418 -10.56 19.72 36.84
C SER A 418 -10.85 18.34 37.43
N ILE A 419 -11.52 18.32 38.57
CA ILE A 419 -12.14 17.12 39.14
C ILE A 419 -13.64 17.23 38.91
N SER A 420 -14.20 16.38 38.05
CA SER A 420 -15.61 16.43 37.66
C SER A 420 -16.50 15.60 38.57
N ALA A 421 -15.98 14.51 39.16
CA ALA A 421 -16.69 13.68 40.14
C ALA A 421 -15.75 13.07 41.19
N GLY A 422 -16.30 12.75 42.37
CA GLY A 422 -15.57 12.09 43.45
C GLY A 422 -14.78 13.04 44.38
N PRO A 423 -14.07 12.49 45.38
CA PRO A 423 -13.29 13.26 46.35
C PRO A 423 -11.90 13.71 45.79
N PRO A 424 -11.25 14.73 46.38
CA PRO A 424 -11.61 15.42 47.63
C PRO A 424 -12.76 16.44 47.48
N LYS A 425 -12.86 17.08 46.31
CA LYS A 425 -13.82 18.13 45.98
C LYS A 425 -13.85 18.29 44.46
N THR A 426 -15.02 18.49 43.87
CA THR A 426 -15.19 18.78 42.45
C THR A 426 -14.97 20.26 42.13
N GLY A 427 -14.48 20.55 40.92
CA GLY A 427 -14.22 21.90 40.41
C GLY A 427 -12.98 21.98 39.51
N ALA A 428 -12.77 23.15 38.91
CA ALA A 428 -11.52 23.50 38.22
C ALA A 428 -10.38 23.70 39.23
N LEU A 429 -9.16 23.43 38.77
CA LEU A 429 -7.90 23.60 39.48
C LEU A 429 -7.07 24.70 38.78
N THR A 430 -6.00 25.15 39.43
CA THR A 430 -5.20 26.32 39.01
C THR A 430 -3.97 25.98 38.17
N ASP A 431 -3.68 24.69 38.01
CA ASP A 431 -2.48 24.10 37.39
C ASP A 431 -1.13 24.47 38.05
N ALA A 432 -1.13 25.26 39.12
CA ALA A 432 0.08 25.75 39.75
C ALA A 432 0.66 24.74 40.76
N THR A 433 1.99 24.75 40.92
CA THR A 433 2.65 23.84 41.87
C THR A 433 2.39 24.29 43.32
N GLY A 434 1.51 23.55 44.00
CA GLY A 434 1.44 23.51 45.47
C GLY A 434 0.47 24.48 46.14
N ASP A 435 -0.45 25.09 45.40
CA ASP A 435 -1.59 25.85 45.94
C ASP A 435 -2.89 25.01 46.01
N ASP A 436 -3.17 24.17 45.01
CA ASP A 436 -4.24 23.17 45.05
C ASP A 436 -3.80 21.75 44.63
N GLN A 437 -4.75 20.82 44.50
CA GLN A 437 -4.51 19.40 44.21
C GLN A 437 -3.88 19.11 42.84
N GLY A 438 -4.01 19.99 41.85
CA GLY A 438 -3.67 19.75 40.44
C GLY A 438 -2.57 20.68 39.92
N GLU A 439 -1.57 20.13 39.25
CA GLU A 439 -0.47 20.91 38.68
C GLU A 439 -0.02 20.39 37.30
N TYR A 440 0.42 21.29 36.42
CA TYR A 440 1.15 20.92 35.20
C TYR A 440 2.66 21.15 35.38
N VAL A 441 3.42 20.05 35.41
CA VAL A 441 4.87 20.08 35.56
C VAL A 441 5.54 20.21 34.20
N ALA A 442 5.67 21.44 33.71
CA ALA A 442 6.24 21.75 32.40
C ALA A 442 7.63 21.10 32.14
N ALA A 443 8.47 20.98 33.18
CA ALA A 443 9.81 20.38 33.07
C ALA A 443 9.80 18.87 32.69
N SER A 444 8.68 18.18 32.89
CA SER A 444 8.48 16.77 32.53
C SER A 444 7.22 16.54 31.68
N ARG A 445 6.56 17.61 31.20
CA ARG A 445 5.26 17.58 30.49
C ARG A 445 4.20 16.75 31.22
N THR A 446 4.15 16.80 32.56
CA THR A 446 3.33 15.88 33.36
C THR A 446 2.19 16.61 34.06
N ILE A 447 0.94 16.21 33.81
CA ILE A 447 -0.21 16.54 34.66
C ILE A 447 -0.05 15.74 35.96
N ARG A 448 -0.29 16.35 37.13
CA ARG A 448 -0.35 15.63 38.41
C ARG A 448 -1.55 16.07 39.21
N VAL A 449 -2.42 15.13 39.59
CA VAL A 449 -3.62 15.41 40.39
C VAL A 449 -3.65 14.53 41.64
N ARG A 450 -3.76 15.18 42.81
CA ARG A 450 -3.84 14.52 44.12
C ARG A 450 -5.31 14.21 44.44
N VAL A 451 -5.70 12.94 44.31
CA VAL A 451 -7.11 12.50 44.38
C VAL A 451 -7.43 11.81 45.71
N GLY A 452 -8.72 11.60 46.00
CA GLY A 452 -9.17 10.94 47.22
C GLY A 452 -9.48 11.88 48.39
N THR A 453 -10.20 11.37 49.38
CA THR A 453 -10.62 12.11 50.57
C THR A 453 -9.41 12.59 51.36
N GLY A 454 -9.39 13.87 51.72
CA GLY A 454 -8.28 14.48 52.46
C GLY A 454 -7.05 14.85 51.62
N ALA A 455 -7.09 14.72 50.29
CA ALA A 455 -6.02 15.21 49.43
C ALA A 455 -5.83 16.73 49.55
N THR A 456 -4.58 17.17 49.53
CA THR A 456 -4.15 18.57 49.67
C THR A 456 -3.20 18.93 48.53
N ALA A 457 -2.71 20.17 48.47
CA ALA A 457 -1.74 20.57 47.46
C ALA A 457 -0.36 19.89 47.56
N ALA A 458 -0.04 19.25 48.69
CA ALA A 458 1.22 18.53 48.89
C ALA A 458 1.04 17.01 48.95
N GLN A 459 -0.11 16.50 49.40
CA GLN A 459 -0.31 15.10 49.75
C GLN A 459 -1.57 14.51 49.09
N GLY A 460 -1.44 13.33 48.49
CA GLY A 460 -2.57 12.55 47.95
C GLY A 460 -3.53 12.06 49.04
N GLY A 461 -4.78 11.80 48.67
CA GLY A 461 -5.85 11.41 49.60
C GLY A 461 -6.09 9.91 49.66
N SER A 462 -7.20 9.54 50.28
CA SER A 462 -7.68 8.15 50.42
C SER A 462 -8.97 7.92 49.61
N LEU A 463 -8.96 6.89 48.76
CA LEU A 463 -10.15 6.34 48.10
C LEU A 463 -10.55 5.04 48.79
N ALA A 464 -11.79 5.00 49.27
CA ALA A 464 -12.37 3.77 49.80
C ALA A 464 -12.52 2.71 48.69
N ILE A 465 -12.75 1.46 49.10
CA ILE A 465 -13.06 0.35 48.19
C ILE A 465 -14.29 0.71 47.35
N ALA A 466 -14.23 0.46 46.05
CA ALA A 466 -15.22 0.83 45.02
C ALA A 466 -15.50 2.35 44.90
N GLN A 467 -14.66 3.22 45.47
CA GLN A 467 -14.75 4.67 45.28
C GLN A 467 -13.96 5.11 44.05
N SER A 468 -14.53 6.07 43.30
CA SER A 468 -13.92 6.66 42.11
C SER A 468 -13.74 8.18 42.24
N THR A 469 -12.72 8.71 41.55
CA THR A 469 -12.55 10.15 41.24
C THR A 469 -12.36 10.30 39.73
N VAL A 470 -13.04 11.26 39.12
CA VAL A 470 -12.92 11.55 37.68
C VAL A 470 -12.18 12.88 37.50
N VAL A 471 -11.06 12.82 36.80
CA VAL A 471 -10.20 13.95 36.45
C VAL A 471 -10.39 14.27 34.97
N LYS A 472 -10.44 15.55 34.61
CA LYS A 472 -10.45 16.02 33.21
C LYS A 472 -9.33 17.03 32.98
N PHE A 473 -8.77 17.05 31.77
CA PHE A 473 -7.84 18.08 31.30
C PHE A 473 -7.84 18.12 29.76
N LYS A 474 -7.40 19.24 29.17
CA LYS A 474 -7.36 19.42 27.72
C LYS A 474 -5.94 19.50 27.17
N VAL A 475 -5.75 19.03 25.95
CA VAL A 475 -4.55 19.23 25.14
C VAL A 475 -4.92 19.66 23.73
N THR A 476 -4.00 20.28 23.02
CA THR A 476 -4.08 20.58 21.58
C THR A 476 -3.20 19.58 20.83
N VAL A 477 -3.70 19.01 19.73
CA VAL A 477 -2.91 18.23 18.77
C VAL A 477 -1.94 19.19 18.07
N ASN A 478 -0.64 18.88 18.04
CA ASN A 478 0.33 19.76 17.41
C ASN A 478 0.25 19.66 15.87
N ALA A 479 0.55 20.75 15.15
CA ALA A 479 0.55 20.80 13.68
C ALA A 479 1.45 19.75 12.98
N SER A 480 2.41 19.15 13.68
CA SER A 480 3.32 18.12 13.17
C SER A 480 2.99 16.71 13.70
N ALA A 481 1.75 16.47 14.13
CA ALA A 481 1.29 15.17 14.61
C ALA A 481 0.51 14.46 13.51
N SER A 482 0.83 13.18 13.28
CA SER A 482 0.10 12.29 12.38
C SER A 482 0.08 10.88 12.96
N GLY A 483 -0.93 10.09 12.59
CA GLY A 483 -1.12 8.72 13.08
C GLY A 483 -1.40 8.65 14.60
N SER A 484 -1.04 7.52 15.22
CA SER A 484 -1.45 7.21 16.59
C SER A 484 -0.69 7.96 17.69
N ILE A 485 -1.40 8.81 18.44
CA ILE A 485 -0.97 9.40 19.70
C ILE A 485 -1.37 8.49 20.87
N PHE A 486 -0.39 7.82 21.45
CA PHE A 486 -0.58 6.98 22.64
C PHE A 486 -0.37 7.76 23.94
N ASN A 487 -1.40 7.88 24.77
CA ASN A 487 -1.36 8.66 26.01
C ASN A 487 -1.91 7.89 27.22
N GLN A 488 -1.17 7.80 28.34
CA GLN A 488 -1.54 6.97 29.50
C GLN A 488 -1.34 7.67 30.83
N ALA A 489 -2.40 7.74 31.64
CA ALA A 489 -2.27 8.13 33.05
C ALA A 489 -1.75 6.96 33.89
N VAL A 490 -0.99 7.27 34.95
CA VAL A 490 -0.55 6.32 35.98
C VAL A 490 -1.08 6.79 37.33
N VAL A 491 -1.69 5.88 38.08
CA VAL A 491 -2.11 6.11 39.47
C VAL A 491 -1.04 5.53 40.40
N THR A 492 -0.55 6.32 41.34
CA THR A 492 0.38 5.91 42.40
C THR A 492 -0.34 5.92 43.74
N ALA A 493 -0.34 4.80 44.47
CA ALA A 493 -1.00 4.68 45.76
C ALA A 493 -0.47 3.55 46.64
N GLY A 494 -0.36 3.80 47.95
CA GLY A 494 -0.17 2.76 48.97
C GLY A 494 -1.49 2.34 49.62
N GLY A 495 -1.48 1.30 50.45
CA GLY A 495 -2.66 0.87 51.21
C GLY A 495 -2.75 1.47 52.61
N ALA A 496 -3.96 1.76 53.07
CA ALA A 496 -4.24 2.21 54.43
C ALA A 496 -3.86 1.17 55.50
N GLN A 497 -3.86 -0.14 55.16
CA GLN A 497 -3.31 -1.21 56.00
C GLN A 497 -1.79 -1.41 55.84
N GLY A 498 -1.07 -0.46 55.24
CA GLY A 498 0.40 -0.45 55.19
C GLY A 498 1.02 -1.17 53.99
N ALA A 499 0.23 -1.53 52.98
CA ALA A 499 0.78 -1.95 51.69
C ALA A 499 1.66 -0.85 51.09
N PRO A 500 2.83 -1.19 50.51
CA PRO A 500 3.71 -0.21 49.88
C PRO A 500 3.01 0.47 48.70
N SER A 501 3.54 1.62 48.29
CA SER A 501 3.02 2.32 47.11
C SER A 501 3.25 1.48 45.85
N GLY A 502 2.18 1.18 45.13
CA GLY A 502 2.21 0.64 43.77
C GLY A 502 1.96 1.72 42.73
N GLU A 503 2.26 1.40 41.47
CA GLU A 503 1.91 2.17 40.28
C GLU A 503 0.94 1.34 39.43
N TYR A 504 -0.11 1.99 38.92
CA TYR A 504 -1.20 1.37 38.19
C TYR A 504 -1.47 2.21 36.94
N PRO A 505 -0.95 1.82 35.77
CA PRO A 505 -1.27 2.47 34.50
C PRO A 505 -2.76 2.29 34.18
N THR A 506 -3.35 3.31 33.57
CA THR A 506 -4.75 3.29 33.12
C THR A 506 -4.94 2.47 31.85
N ASP A 507 -6.14 1.90 31.69
CA ASP A 507 -6.56 1.23 30.46
C ASP A 507 -7.20 2.23 29.50
N GLY A 508 -6.71 2.24 28.26
CA GLY A 508 -7.20 3.08 27.17
C GLY A 508 -8.39 2.53 26.38
N ASN A 509 -8.65 1.21 26.44
CA ASN A 509 -9.75 0.58 25.67
C ASN A 509 -11.04 0.38 26.48
N GLY A 510 -10.98 0.61 27.79
CA GLY A 510 -12.14 0.59 28.70
C GLY A 510 -12.75 -0.80 28.99
N ASN A 511 -12.17 -1.87 28.43
CA ASN A 511 -12.74 -3.22 28.46
C ASN A 511 -11.88 -4.25 29.22
N GLY A 512 -10.72 -3.87 29.78
CA GLY A 512 -9.77 -4.81 30.38
C GLY A 512 -9.15 -4.41 31.72
N THR A 513 -8.12 -5.16 32.09
CA THR A 513 -7.22 -4.83 33.21
C THR A 513 -5.86 -4.42 32.68
N GLY A 514 -5.64 -3.11 32.53
CA GLY A 514 -4.35 -2.48 32.34
C GLY A 514 -3.66 -2.62 30.98
N VAL A 515 -3.19 -1.49 30.46
CA VAL A 515 -2.19 -1.38 29.38
C VAL A 515 -2.64 -1.99 28.04
N PRO A 516 -3.55 -1.30 27.35
CA PRO A 516 -3.01 -0.31 26.42
C PRO A 516 -3.11 1.14 26.94
N PRO A 517 -2.22 2.05 26.47
CA PRO A 517 -2.47 3.49 26.54
C PRO A 517 -3.78 3.86 25.81
N THR A 518 -4.33 5.04 26.11
CA THR A 518 -5.39 5.61 25.26
C THR A 518 -4.78 6.00 23.94
N GLU A 519 -5.19 5.34 22.87
CA GLU A 519 -4.83 5.67 21.50
C GLU A 519 -5.78 6.74 20.96
N VAL A 520 -5.21 7.75 20.32
CA VAL A 520 -5.93 8.74 19.51
C VAL A 520 -5.31 8.66 18.13
N VAL A 521 -6.09 8.27 17.13
CA VAL A 521 -5.67 8.37 15.73
C VAL A 521 -5.82 9.84 15.31
N VAL A 522 -4.76 10.42 14.76
CA VAL A 522 -4.81 11.74 14.10
C VAL A 522 -4.87 11.49 12.61
N ASP A 523 -5.96 11.92 12.02
CA ASP A 523 -6.26 11.85 10.60
C ASP A 523 -5.47 12.93 9.85
N ASN A 524 -5.03 12.63 8.63
CA ASN A 524 -4.30 13.62 7.83
C ASN A 524 -5.25 14.66 7.20
N CYS A 525 -6.50 14.26 6.94
CA CYS A 525 -7.54 15.07 6.30
C CYS A 525 -8.93 14.71 6.85
N GLY A 526 -9.89 15.63 6.75
CA GLY A 526 -11.31 15.36 7.02
C GLY A 526 -12.22 15.53 5.82
N THR A 527 -11.77 16.28 4.82
CA THR A 527 -12.37 16.53 3.52
C THR A 527 -11.25 16.72 2.50
N SER A 528 -11.54 16.60 1.20
CA SER A 528 -10.56 16.89 0.13
C SER A 528 -10.03 18.33 0.19
N ALA A 529 -10.76 19.27 0.80
CA ALA A 529 -10.29 20.63 1.04
C ALA A 529 -9.16 20.75 2.09
N ASP A 530 -8.86 19.67 2.84
CA ASP A 530 -7.69 19.57 3.72
C ASP A 530 -6.46 18.99 3.00
N CYS A 531 -6.63 18.52 1.76
CA CYS A 531 -5.63 17.89 0.90
C CYS A 531 -5.14 18.86 -0.19
N ALA A 532 -4.02 18.54 -0.82
CA ALA A 532 -3.38 19.37 -1.84
C ALA A 532 -2.58 18.49 -2.83
N ALA A 533 -2.38 18.98 -4.05
CA ALA A 533 -1.62 18.30 -5.08
C ALA A 533 -0.22 17.83 -4.58
N PRO A 534 0.24 16.62 -4.97
CA PRO A 534 -0.37 15.71 -5.95
C PRO A 534 -1.48 14.80 -5.40
N THR A 535 -1.83 14.88 -4.11
CA THR A 535 -2.88 14.03 -3.52
C THR A 535 -4.08 14.87 -3.09
N PRO A 536 -4.99 15.29 -4.00
CA PRO A 536 -6.08 16.21 -3.68
C PRO A 536 -7.28 15.56 -2.98
N ILE A 537 -7.43 14.23 -3.02
CA ILE A 537 -8.61 13.54 -2.50
C ILE A 537 -8.38 13.02 -1.07
N CYS A 538 -9.36 13.19 -0.18
CA CYS A 538 -9.28 12.64 1.18
C CYS A 538 -9.94 11.25 1.27
N ASP A 539 -9.13 10.20 1.38
CA ASP A 539 -9.60 8.85 1.68
C ASP A 539 -9.98 8.72 3.15
N THR A 540 -11.28 8.48 3.38
CA THR A 540 -11.88 8.29 4.71
C THR A 540 -12.17 6.82 5.05
N THR A 541 -11.73 5.88 4.21
CA THR A 541 -11.86 4.45 4.43
C THR A 541 -10.77 3.84 5.35
N PRO A 542 -9.48 4.25 5.30
CA PRO A 542 -8.48 3.82 6.28
C PRO A 542 -8.60 4.64 7.57
N SER A 543 -7.90 4.19 8.61
CA SER A 543 -7.75 4.95 9.86
C SER A 543 -6.27 4.91 10.28
N PRO A 544 -5.54 6.03 10.25
CA PRO A 544 -6.00 7.41 9.94
C PRO A 544 -6.48 7.59 8.50
N ASN A 545 -7.35 8.59 8.28
CA ASN A 545 -7.62 9.10 6.93
C ASN A 545 -6.33 9.60 6.29
N VAL A 546 -6.20 9.45 4.97
CA VAL A 546 -5.02 9.88 4.19
C VAL A 546 -5.45 10.68 2.96
N CYS A 547 -4.61 11.64 2.56
CA CYS A 547 -4.75 12.20 1.22
C CYS A 547 -4.19 11.20 0.21
N VAL A 548 -4.94 10.97 -0.86
CA VAL A 548 -4.63 10.10 -2.00
C VAL A 548 -4.80 10.88 -3.30
N GLU A 549 -4.35 10.30 -4.39
CA GLU A 549 -4.52 10.86 -5.73
C GLU A 549 -5.99 10.75 -6.16
N CYS A 550 -6.53 9.53 -6.08
CA CYS A 550 -7.88 9.18 -6.55
C CYS A 550 -8.63 8.25 -5.58
N LEU A 551 -9.96 8.14 -5.74
CA LEU A 551 -10.79 7.08 -5.15
C LEU A 551 -11.74 6.39 -6.15
N ALA A 552 -11.88 6.96 -7.34
CA ALA A 552 -12.56 6.43 -8.51
C ALA A 552 -11.89 7.04 -9.75
N ASP A 553 -12.11 6.44 -10.91
CA ASP A 553 -11.45 6.79 -12.17
C ASP A 553 -11.67 8.27 -12.54
N LYS A 554 -12.89 8.78 -12.33
CA LYS A 554 -13.25 10.22 -12.39
C LYS A 554 -12.51 11.17 -11.44
N ASP A 555 -11.59 10.70 -10.61
CA ASP A 555 -10.66 11.53 -9.81
C ASP A 555 -9.27 11.62 -10.46
N CYS A 556 -9.01 10.80 -11.49
CA CYS A 556 -7.88 10.87 -12.42
C CYS A 556 -8.32 11.65 -13.67
N THR A 557 -7.53 12.65 -14.06
CA THR A 557 -7.87 13.58 -15.14
C THR A 557 -6.74 13.67 -16.17
N SER A 558 -6.01 12.58 -16.37
CA SER A 558 -4.86 12.47 -17.28
C SER A 558 -5.13 11.28 -18.19
N ALA A 559 -5.09 11.52 -19.50
CA ALA A 559 -5.35 10.52 -20.55
C ALA A 559 -4.42 9.30 -20.42
N THR A 560 -3.14 9.55 -20.12
CA THR A 560 -2.11 8.53 -19.87
C THR A 560 -2.22 7.80 -18.52
N SER A 561 -3.22 8.12 -17.67
CA SER A 561 -3.44 7.46 -16.36
C SER A 561 -4.90 7.56 -15.88
N PRO A 562 -5.89 7.05 -16.64
CA PRO A 562 -7.30 7.36 -16.42
C PRO A 562 -7.94 6.49 -15.32
N GLU A 563 -7.39 5.32 -15.00
CA GLU A 563 -7.93 4.43 -13.97
C GLU A 563 -7.41 4.79 -12.58
N CYS A 564 -8.28 4.71 -11.57
CA CYS A 564 -7.85 4.79 -10.19
C CYS A 564 -7.39 3.41 -9.69
N GLN A 565 -6.08 3.25 -9.57
CA GLN A 565 -5.46 1.97 -9.24
C GLN A 565 -5.80 1.49 -7.81
N PRO A 566 -5.73 0.18 -7.52
CA PRO A 566 -6.08 -0.37 -6.21
C PRO A 566 -5.24 0.11 -5.00
N ASP A 567 -4.15 0.85 -5.23
CA ASP A 567 -3.35 1.55 -4.23
C ASP A 567 -3.60 3.08 -4.16
N HIS A 568 -4.64 3.56 -4.85
CA HIS A 568 -5.16 4.94 -4.88
C HIS A 568 -4.19 5.97 -5.50
N THR A 569 -3.41 5.53 -6.49
CA THR A 569 -2.73 6.36 -7.48
C THR A 569 -3.46 6.29 -8.82
N CYS A 570 -3.29 7.31 -9.66
CA CYS A 570 -3.72 7.23 -11.05
C CYS A 570 -2.73 6.38 -11.86
N GLY A 571 -3.23 5.65 -12.86
CA GLY A 571 -2.42 4.77 -13.70
C GLY A 571 -3.29 3.83 -14.56
N CYS A 572 -2.69 3.01 -15.40
CA CYS A 572 -3.40 2.04 -16.25
C CYS A 572 -2.98 0.58 -15.94
N THR A 573 -3.90 -0.38 -16.12
CA THR A 573 -3.70 -1.79 -15.71
C THR A 573 -3.20 -2.71 -16.83
N ASP A 574 -3.46 -2.41 -18.11
CA ASP A 574 -3.12 -3.26 -19.27
C ASP A 574 -2.62 -2.40 -20.45
N CYS A 575 -1.64 -1.54 -20.18
CA CYS A 575 -1.06 -0.61 -21.15
C CYS A 575 -0.09 -1.38 -22.06
N THR A 576 -0.65 -1.95 -23.13
CA THR A 576 0.09 -2.02 -24.40
C THR A 576 0.04 -0.63 -25.01
N ASP A 577 1.14 -0.28 -25.66
CA ASP A 577 1.56 1.01 -26.20
C ASP A 577 2.54 0.47 -27.27
N THR A 578 2.20 0.67 -28.55
CA THR A 578 2.64 -0.23 -29.63
C THR A 578 3.76 0.39 -30.48
N ASP A 579 3.61 1.67 -30.73
CA ASP A 579 4.42 2.70 -31.37
C ASP A 579 5.40 3.39 -30.37
N SER A 580 4.98 3.54 -29.11
CA SER A 580 5.66 4.22 -28.00
C SER A 580 5.72 5.75 -28.04
N ASP A 581 4.60 6.38 -28.38
CA ASP A 581 4.28 7.79 -28.18
C ASP A 581 4.17 8.18 -26.68
N GLY A 582 3.46 7.40 -25.85
CA GLY A 582 3.04 7.76 -24.49
C GLY A 582 1.58 7.41 -24.13
N ILE A 583 0.71 7.17 -25.12
CA ILE A 583 -0.67 6.72 -24.97
C ILE A 583 -0.74 5.17 -25.07
N PRO A 584 -1.70 4.50 -24.41
CA PRO A 584 -1.93 3.06 -24.59
C PRO A 584 -2.91 2.71 -25.73
N ASP A 585 -2.74 1.53 -26.37
CA ASP A 585 -3.59 0.96 -27.45
C ASP A 585 -5.10 1.20 -27.24
N THR A 586 -5.56 1.07 -25.98
CA THR A 586 -6.97 1.13 -25.58
C THR A 586 -7.51 2.53 -25.31
N THR A 587 -6.62 3.53 -25.24
CA THR A 587 -6.96 4.95 -25.19
C THR A 587 -6.96 5.50 -26.60
N GLU A 588 -6.00 5.13 -27.44
CA GLU A 588 -5.93 5.42 -28.89
C GLU A 588 -7.21 4.92 -29.59
N ASP A 589 -7.56 3.63 -29.42
CA ASP A 589 -8.86 3.00 -29.77
C ASP A 589 -10.13 3.73 -29.21
N ALA A 590 -9.97 4.78 -28.39
CA ALA A 590 -11.06 5.50 -27.73
C ALA A 590 -10.96 7.04 -27.85
N ILE A 591 -9.95 7.57 -28.55
CA ILE A 591 -9.82 8.98 -28.92
C ILE A 591 -9.67 9.19 -30.44
N GLY A 592 -9.37 8.14 -31.22
CA GLY A 592 -9.32 8.15 -32.69
C GLY A 592 -7.94 7.77 -33.24
N THR A 593 -6.87 8.15 -32.53
CA THR A 593 -5.47 8.02 -32.98
C THR A 593 -5.00 6.60 -33.34
N ASP A 594 -4.08 6.45 -34.30
CA ASP A 594 -3.57 5.14 -34.70
C ASP A 594 -2.39 4.69 -33.83
N LYS A 595 -2.68 3.75 -32.93
CA LYS A 595 -1.78 2.81 -32.19
C LYS A 595 -0.66 2.09 -32.97
N ASN A 596 -0.35 2.46 -34.20
CA ASN A 596 0.80 1.97 -34.96
C ASN A 596 1.65 3.12 -35.52
N ASP A 597 1.07 4.30 -35.68
CA ASP A 597 1.80 5.55 -35.76
C ASP A 597 1.96 6.17 -34.36
N ALA A 598 2.67 7.28 -34.27
CA ALA A 598 3.01 7.90 -32.98
C ALA A 598 2.83 9.42 -32.98
N ASP A 599 2.22 9.94 -34.03
CA ASP A 599 2.13 11.32 -34.49
C ASP A 599 1.02 11.30 -35.57
N SER A 600 -0.23 11.12 -35.14
CA SER A 600 -1.32 10.64 -36.01
C SER A 600 -1.78 11.66 -37.07
N ASP A 601 -1.51 12.94 -36.85
CA ASP A 601 -1.70 14.10 -37.71
C ASP A 601 -0.40 14.52 -38.46
N ASP A 602 0.70 13.79 -38.22
CA ASP A 602 2.03 14.00 -38.82
C ASP A 602 2.61 15.41 -38.65
N ASP A 603 2.09 16.21 -37.71
CA ASP A 603 2.43 17.61 -37.45
C ASP A 603 3.87 17.83 -36.88
N GLY A 604 4.49 16.73 -36.42
CA GLY A 604 5.86 16.70 -35.89
C GLY A 604 5.98 16.70 -34.37
N VAL A 605 4.87 16.72 -33.63
CA VAL A 605 4.78 16.47 -32.20
C VAL A 605 4.69 14.96 -31.96
N LYS A 606 3.68 14.49 -31.22
CA LYS A 606 3.30 13.11 -30.86
C LYS A 606 1.99 13.17 -30.06
N ASP A 607 1.04 12.28 -30.34
CA ASP A 607 -0.25 12.17 -29.63
C ASP A 607 -0.10 12.17 -28.09
N GLY A 608 0.95 11.52 -27.57
CA GLY A 608 1.24 11.41 -26.14
C GLY A 608 2.06 12.55 -25.51
N ASP A 609 2.72 13.39 -26.30
CA ASP A 609 3.39 14.62 -25.84
C ASP A 609 2.50 15.87 -26.05
N GLU A 610 1.39 15.74 -26.78
CA GLU A 610 0.43 16.77 -27.17
C GLU A 610 -0.25 17.57 -26.03
N PRO A 611 -0.34 18.91 -26.10
CA PRO A 611 -1.10 19.75 -25.17
C PRO A 611 -2.62 19.47 -25.13
N ASP A 612 -3.06 18.75 -24.10
CA ASP A 612 -4.47 18.40 -23.83
C ASP A 612 -5.13 17.41 -24.82
N ALA A 613 -4.48 17.06 -25.95
CA ALA A 613 -4.62 15.87 -26.84
C ALA A 613 -6.04 15.32 -27.13
N ALA A 614 -6.75 14.84 -26.11
CA ALA A 614 -8.11 14.30 -26.23
C ALA A 614 -9.20 15.39 -26.09
N LYS A 615 -8.94 16.57 -26.66
CA LYS A 615 -9.78 17.75 -26.61
C LYS A 615 -9.77 18.38 -28.00
N ASP A 616 -10.94 18.79 -28.47
CA ASP A 616 -11.12 19.79 -29.53
C ASP A 616 -10.88 21.19 -28.92
N THR A 617 -10.09 22.02 -29.59
CA THR A 617 -9.71 23.34 -29.07
C THR A 617 -10.41 24.49 -29.77
N ASP A 618 -10.40 24.54 -31.10
CA ASP A 618 -10.92 25.61 -31.95
C ASP A 618 -12.42 25.38 -32.33
N LYS A 619 -12.87 24.10 -32.43
CA LYS A 619 -14.18 23.51 -32.82
C LYS A 619 -14.32 23.34 -34.34
N ASP A 620 -13.28 22.89 -35.02
CA ASP A 620 -13.33 22.33 -36.37
C ASP A 620 -14.05 20.95 -36.45
N GLY A 621 -13.80 20.07 -35.47
CA GLY A 621 -14.26 18.68 -35.42
C GLY A 621 -13.19 17.72 -34.91
N LEU A 622 -11.92 18.01 -35.19
CA LEU A 622 -10.77 17.20 -34.80
C LEU A 622 -10.43 17.38 -33.31
N ILE A 623 -9.59 16.50 -32.79
CA ILE A 623 -8.96 16.69 -31.48
C ILE A 623 -7.49 17.01 -31.70
N ASN A 624 -6.88 17.75 -30.77
CA ASN A 624 -5.46 18.11 -30.70
C ASN A 624 -4.40 16.96 -30.82
N ALA A 625 -4.76 15.75 -31.24
CA ALA A 625 -3.82 14.67 -31.55
C ALA A 625 -4.21 13.97 -32.87
N LEU A 626 -5.08 14.63 -33.64
CA LEU A 626 -5.53 14.37 -35.00
C LEU A 626 -5.64 15.72 -35.74
N ASP A 627 -5.10 16.80 -35.19
CA ASP A 627 -5.35 18.19 -35.57
C ASP A 627 -4.00 18.90 -35.64
N PRO A 628 -3.46 19.14 -36.84
CA PRO A 628 -2.11 19.67 -37.00
C PRO A 628 -1.97 21.15 -36.61
N ASP A 629 -3.06 21.91 -36.46
CA ASP A 629 -3.07 23.32 -36.03
C ASP A 629 -4.18 23.51 -34.97
N SER A 630 -3.90 23.06 -33.74
CA SER A 630 -4.84 22.94 -32.62
C SER A 630 -5.58 24.23 -32.23
N ASP A 631 -5.22 25.40 -32.72
CA ASP A 631 -6.02 26.62 -32.53
C ASP A 631 -6.37 27.39 -33.81
N ASN A 632 -6.05 26.77 -34.96
CA ASN A 632 -6.35 27.18 -36.32
C ASN A 632 -5.89 28.62 -36.57
N ASP A 633 -4.58 28.84 -36.49
CA ASP A 633 -3.95 30.16 -36.60
C ASP A 633 -2.92 30.32 -37.73
N GLY A 634 -2.61 29.21 -38.42
CA GLY A 634 -1.71 29.10 -39.56
C GLY A 634 -0.36 28.47 -39.21
N LEU A 635 -0.10 28.15 -37.94
CA LEU A 635 1.15 27.52 -37.49
C LEU A 635 0.87 26.15 -36.88
N PHE A 636 1.32 25.09 -37.56
CA PHE A 636 1.20 23.74 -37.00
C PHE A 636 1.87 23.60 -35.62
N ASP A 637 1.29 22.81 -34.70
CA ASP A 637 1.68 22.73 -33.29
C ASP A 637 3.19 22.42 -33.12
N GLY A 638 3.73 21.55 -33.97
CA GLY A 638 5.14 21.19 -34.04
C GLY A 638 6.04 22.36 -34.44
N THR A 639 5.57 23.24 -35.33
CA THR A 639 6.24 24.48 -35.71
C THR A 639 6.34 25.42 -34.50
N GLU A 640 5.22 25.65 -33.83
CA GLU A 640 5.12 26.51 -32.66
C GLU A 640 5.96 26.04 -31.47
N LEU A 641 6.02 24.72 -31.26
CA LEU A 641 6.84 24.08 -30.24
C LEU A 641 8.34 24.05 -30.60
N GLY A 642 8.71 24.48 -31.80
CA GLY A 642 10.08 24.57 -32.30
C GLY A 642 10.66 23.20 -32.67
N LEU A 643 9.88 22.37 -33.34
CA LEU A 643 10.21 20.99 -33.72
C LEU A 643 10.64 20.87 -35.20
N PRO A 644 11.45 19.85 -35.55
CA PRO A 644 12.15 19.81 -36.84
C PRO A 644 11.61 18.78 -37.84
N CYS A 645 10.28 18.54 -37.91
CA CYS A 645 9.60 17.56 -38.78
C CYS A 645 10.36 16.24 -39.01
N THR A 646 10.88 15.67 -37.93
CA THR A 646 11.68 14.43 -37.97
C THR A 646 11.45 13.62 -36.69
N GLY A 647 10.22 13.67 -36.18
CA GLY A 647 9.76 12.85 -35.07
C GLY A 647 9.82 11.35 -35.41
N PRO A 648 9.72 10.48 -34.40
CA PRO A 648 9.24 9.12 -34.61
C PRO A 648 7.72 9.18 -34.70
N GLY A 649 7.18 8.92 -35.88
CA GLY A 649 5.85 9.33 -36.30
C GLY A 649 6.02 9.96 -37.67
N THR A 650 5.65 11.24 -37.79
CA THR A 650 6.00 12.24 -38.82
C THR A 650 6.42 11.67 -40.18
N ALA A 651 5.46 11.56 -41.11
CA ALA A 651 5.69 11.23 -42.50
C ALA A 651 6.74 12.16 -43.13
N PRO A 652 7.80 11.60 -43.76
CA PRO A 652 8.86 12.41 -44.38
C PRO A 652 8.39 13.14 -45.66
N GLY A 653 7.74 14.27 -45.49
CA GLY A 653 7.21 15.09 -46.59
C GLY A 653 5.74 15.48 -46.45
N SER A 654 5.07 15.12 -45.34
CA SER A 654 3.73 15.65 -45.01
C SER A 654 3.74 17.19 -45.09
N LEU A 655 2.64 17.74 -45.60
CA LEU A 655 2.41 19.17 -45.73
C LEU A 655 1.93 19.79 -44.40
N SER A 656 1.32 18.98 -43.54
CA SER A 656 0.90 19.28 -42.15
C SER A 656 2.06 19.54 -41.17
N CYS A 657 3.33 19.46 -41.60
CA CYS A 657 4.48 19.77 -40.74
C CYS A 657 5.50 20.72 -41.37
N LYS A 658 5.79 21.82 -40.67
CA LYS A 658 6.78 22.82 -41.08
C LYS A 658 7.95 22.91 -40.09
N ALA A 659 9.15 22.58 -40.59
CA ALA A 659 10.31 22.41 -39.71
C ALA A 659 10.88 23.76 -39.26
N ASP A 660 10.79 24.07 -37.96
CA ASP A 660 11.18 25.36 -37.39
C ASP A 660 12.61 25.81 -37.78
N ALA A 661 12.70 27.02 -38.32
CA ALA A 661 13.90 27.58 -38.91
C ALA A 661 14.89 28.19 -37.90
N ASP A 662 14.49 28.53 -36.68
CA ASP A 662 15.35 29.13 -35.65
C ASP A 662 15.75 28.21 -34.47
N SER A 663 15.17 26.99 -34.42
CA SER A 663 15.42 25.93 -33.43
C SER A 663 14.89 26.26 -32.02
N GLY A 664 13.63 26.68 -31.95
CA GLY A 664 12.88 27.00 -30.73
C GLY A 664 13.45 28.21 -29.97
N ALA A 665 13.92 29.22 -30.71
CA ALA A 665 14.27 30.53 -30.17
C ALA A 665 13.07 31.49 -30.20
N THR A 666 12.17 31.31 -31.16
CA THR A 666 10.76 31.76 -31.16
C THR A 666 9.89 30.50 -30.94
N THR A 667 8.81 30.63 -30.17
CA THR A 667 7.85 29.56 -29.86
C THR A 667 6.56 30.21 -29.35
N THR A 668 5.43 29.75 -29.84
CA THR A 668 4.08 30.24 -29.53
C THR A 668 3.35 29.19 -28.66
N ASN A 669 2.03 29.00 -28.79
CA ASN A 669 1.28 28.10 -27.91
C ASN A 669 0.07 27.50 -28.64
N PRO A 670 0.02 26.17 -28.86
CA PRO A 670 -0.99 25.53 -29.74
C PRO A 670 -2.43 25.46 -29.20
N LEU A 671 -2.80 26.35 -28.28
CA LEU A 671 -4.12 26.40 -27.65
C LEU A 671 -4.63 27.84 -27.44
N ASP A 672 -3.96 28.83 -28.02
CA ASP A 672 -4.15 30.28 -27.86
C ASP A 672 -3.61 31.05 -29.10
N ALA A 673 -4.33 30.98 -30.23
CA ALA A 673 -4.21 31.64 -31.57
C ALA A 673 -3.93 33.17 -31.64
N ASP A 674 -3.29 33.71 -30.61
CA ASP A 674 -2.82 35.09 -30.38
C ASP A 674 -2.03 35.02 -29.05
N THR A 675 -0.87 34.34 -29.05
CA THR A 675 0.00 34.10 -27.87
C THR A 675 0.32 35.41 -27.12
N ASP A 676 0.23 36.52 -27.86
CA ASP A 676 0.57 37.88 -27.49
C ASP A 676 -0.57 38.67 -26.78
N ASP A 677 -1.84 38.30 -26.93
CA ASP A 677 -3.04 39.17 -26.77
C ASP A 677 -2.97 40.48 -27.62
N GLY A 678 -2.35 40.45 -28.80
CA GLY A 678 -2.18 41.58 -29.73
C GLY A 678 -3.42 41.87 -30.58
N GLY A 679 -4.11 40.82 -31.02
CA GLY A 679 -5.27 40.84 -31.91
C GLY A 679 -4.97 40.60 -33.39
N VAL A 680 -3.88 39.89 -33.67
CA VAL A 680 -3.48 39.26 -34.94
C VAL A 680 -3.12 37.80 -34.56
N LYS A 681 -3.40 36.83 -35.45
CA LYS A 681 -3.01 35.41 -35.26
C LYS A 681 -1.49 35.25 -35.31
N ASP A 682 -0.93 34.24 -34.66
CA ASP A 682 0.52 34.03 -34.62
C ASP A 682 1.06 33.66 -36.02
N GLY A 683 0.36 32.84 -36.81
CA GLY A 683 0.65 32.60 -38.24
C GLY A 683 0.63 33.87 -39.10
N ALA A 684 -0.35 34.76 -38.88
CA ALA A 684 -0.41 36.05 -39.55
C ALA A 684 0.74 37.01 -39.17
N GLU A 685 1.33 36.83 -37.99
CA GLU A 685 2.56 37.52 -37.61
C GLU A 685 3.81 36.89 -38.25
N ASP A 686 3.82 35.57 -38.48
CA ASP A 686 4.87 34.78 -39.12
C ASP A 686 4.51 34.31 -40.54
N VAL A 687 4.09 35.23 -41.41
CA VAL A 687 3.61 35.04 -42.82
C VAL A 687 4.19 33.88 -43.66
N ASN A 688 5.43 33.44 -43.42
CA ASN A 688 6.03 32.34 -44.16
C ASN A 688 5.83 30.94 -43.50
N HIS A 689 5.26 30.92 -42.30
CA HIS A 689 4.96 29.83 -41.36
C HIS A 689 6.18 28.93 -41.02
N ASP A 690 7.42 29.46 -40.96
CA ASP A 690 8.63 28.67 -40.60
C ASP A 690 9.05 28.73 -39.13
N GLY A 691 8.20 29.29 -38.26
CA GLY A 691 8.37 29.39 -36.82
C GLY A 691 9.41 30.44 -36.40
N ALA A 692 9.96 31.23 -37.34
CA ALA A 692 11.08 32.12 -37.09
C ALA A 692 10.84 33.53 -37.61
N LYS A 693 10.81 34.51 -36.69
CA LYS A 693 10.76 35.93 -37.04
C LYS A 693 11.89 36.35 -38.00
N ASP A 694 11.55 36.53 -39.26
CA ASP A 694 12.47 36.88 -40.34
C ASP A 694 12.31 38.37 -40.80
N PRO A 695 13.06 38.85 -41.82
CA PRO A 695 13.03 40.26 -42.24
C PRO A 695 11.82 40.75 -43.05
N GLY A 696 10.60 40.39 -42.67
CA GLY A 696 9.35 40.93 -43.23
C GLY A 696 8.19 40.93 -42.23
N GLU A 697 8.17 39.91 -41.39
CA GLU A 697 7.21 39.52 -40.36
C GLU A 697 7.16 40.47 -39.13
N THR A 698 6.14 40.24 -38.27
CA THR A 698 5.99 40.88 -36.96
C THR A 698 6.52 39.96 -35.84
N ASP A 699 5.87 39.75 -34.69
CA ASP A 699 6.46 39.02 -33.55
C ASP A 699 5.37 38.43 -32.63
N PRO A 700 4.98 37.15 -32.80
CA PRO A 700 3.87 36.54 -32.06
C PRO A 700 4.11 36.36 -30.54
N THR A 701 5.11 37.04 -29.97
CA THR A 701 5.46 36.99 -28.54
C THR A 701 5.71 38.37 -27.89
N ALA A 702 5.48 39.49 -28.60
CA ALA A 702 6.13 40.79 -28.32
C ALA A 702 5.40 41.83 -27.43
N GLY A 703 4.40 41.44 -26.66
CA GLY A 703 3.82 42.21 -25.55
C GLY A 703 2.55 43.03 -25.85
N HIS A 704 1.52 42.40 -26.40
CA HIS A 704 0.16 42.93 -26.63
C HIS A 704 0.09 43.96 -27.77
N GLY A 705 0.56 43.57 -28.95
CA GLY A 705 0.30 44.27 -30.20
C GLY A 705 1.21 45.48 -30.46
N ASP A 706 2.49 45.40 -30.09
CA ASP A 706 3.43 46.55 -30.15
C ASP A 706 4.11 46.68 -31.56
N ASP A 707 3.96 45.69 -32.47
CA ASP A 707 4.60 45.56 -33.81
C ASP A 707 3.60 45.61 -35.00
N ASP A 708 2.49 44.88 -34.90
CA ASP A 708 1.44 44.43 -35.84
C ASP A 708 0.71 45.51 -36.67
N GLY A 709 1.00 46.78 -36.43
CA GLY A 709 0.31 47.91 -37.08
C GLY A 709 0.64 48.17 -38.56
N ASP A 710 1.30 47.24 -39.26
CA ASP A 710 1.77 47.38 -40.66
C ASP A 710 1.28 46.25 -41.61
N LEU A 711 0.50 45.25 -41.14
CA LEU A 711 -0.13 44.20 -41.97
C LEU A 711 -1.38 44.71 -42.73
N SER A 712 -1.79 44.00 -43.79
CA SER A 712 -2.85 44.41 -44.72
C SER A 712 -3.74 43.24 -45.11
N ASP A 713 -5.05 43.49 -45.12
CA ASP A 713 -6.17 42.64 -45.52
C ASP A 713 -7.03 43.59 -46.39
N ASP A 714 -7.32 43.24 -47.65
CA ASP A 714 -7.88 44.19 -48.65
C ASP A 714 -9.37 43.91 -49.00
N ASP A 715 -9.88 42.72 -48.68
CA ASP A 715 -11.24 42.16 -48.87
C ASP A 715 -11.97 41.84 -47.55
N GLY A 716 -11.33 41.15 -46.60
CA GLY A 716 -11.74 41.05 -45.19
C GLY A 716 -12.41 39.77 -44.76
N ASP A 717 -11.84 38.62 -45.11
CA ASP A 717 -12.04 37.32 -44.45
C ASP A 717 -11.37 37.27 -43.06
N GLY A 718 -10.05 37.43 -42.99
CA GLY A 718 -9.25 37.21 -41.79
C GLY A 718 -7.75 37.00 -42.05
N LEU A 719 -7.36 36.57 -43.26
CA LEU A 719 -5.96 36.41 -43.67
C LEU A 719 -5.35 37.75 -44.11
N THR A 720 -4.03 37.85 -44.14
CA THR A 720 -3.35 39.01 -44.71
C THR A 720 -2.84 38.74 -46.12
N ASN A 721 -2.70 39.82 -46.90
CA ASN A 721 -2.14 39.83 -48.26
C ASN A 721 -0.69 39.30 -48.37
N GLY A 722 -0.06 38.94 -47.24
CA GLY A 722 1.20 38.22 -47.20
C GLY A 722 0.99 36.70 -47.10
N GLU A 723 0.09 36.26 -46.22
CA GLU A 723 -0.28 34.84 -46.05
C GLU A 723 -0.93 34.31 -47.33
N GLU A 724 -1.90 35.04 -47.89
CA GLU A 724 -2.57 34.70 -49.15
C GLU A 724 -1.56 34.54 -50.33
N GLU A 725 -0.47 35.32 -50.35
CA GLU A 725 0.61 35.15 -51.38
C GLU A 725 1.40 33.84 -51.19
N VAL A 726 1.44 33.29 -49.97
CA VAL A 726 2.13 32.04 -49.58
C VAL A 726 1.21 30.81 -49.67
N LEU A 727 -0.05 30.95 -49.24
CA LEU A 727 -1.13 29.96 -49.28
C LEU A 727 -1.80 29.86 -50.67
N HIS A 728 -1.46 30.79 -51.55
CA HIS A 728 -1.84 30.81 -52.97
C HIS A 728 -3.31 31.10 -53.31
N SER A 729 -4.10 31.56 -52.34
CA SER A 729 -5.44 32.13 -52.53
C SER A 729 -5.38 33.55 -53.17
N ASP A 730 -6.51 34.16 -53.60
CA ASP A 730 -6.52 35.51 -54.23
C ASP A 730 -6.72 36.62 -53.19
N PRO A 731 -5.73 37.52 -52.94
CA PRO A 731 -5.81 38.64 -51.98
C PRO A 731 -6.84 39.76 -52.27
N GLN A 732 -7.87 39.44 -53.05
CA GLN A 732 -8.98 40.28 -53.48
C GLN A 732 -10.33 39.55 -53.51
N ASP A 733 -10.40 38.24 -53.25
CA ASP A 733 -11.61 37.41 -53.21
C ASP A 733 -11.61 36.54 -51.95
N ALA A 734 -12.51 36.85 -51.02
CA ALA A 734 -12.53 36.31 -49.66
C ALA A 734 -13.29 34.97 -49.53
N ASP A 735 -13.16 34.10 -50.54
CA ASP A 735 -13.84 32.81 -50.81
C ASP A 735 -13.22 32.30 -52.13
N SER A 736 -11.93 31.92 -52.08
CA SER A 736 -11.09 31.75 -53.28
C SER A 736 -11.51 30.58 -54.19
N ASP A 737 -11.97 29.50 -53.59
CA ASP A 737 -12.47 28.29 -54.24
C ASP A 737 -13.95 28.41 -54.69
N ASP A 738 -14.76 29.25 -54.04
CA ASP A 738 -16.21 29.42 -54.17
C ASP A 738 -17.06 28.27 -53.58
N ASP A 739 -16.62 27.62 -52.51
CA ASP A 739 -17.35 26.57 -51.78
C ASP A 739 -18.42 27.13 -50.81
N GLY A 740 -18.25 28.37 -50.33
CA GLY A 740 -19.16 29.07 -49.43
C GLY A 740 -18.74 29.18 -47.96
N VAL A 741 -17.55 28.71 -47.59
CA VAL A 741 -16.76 29.17 -46.44
C VAL A 741 -16.03 30.47 -46.87
N LYS A 742 -14.79 30.67 -46.42
CA LYS A 742 -13.91 31.80 -46.71
C LYS A 742 -12.52 31.47 -46.20
N ASP A 743 -11.53 32.00 -46.90
CA ASP A 743 -10.11 31.75 -46.69
C ASP A 743 -9.65 31.88 -45.21
N GLY A 744 -10.19 32.85 -44.48
CA GLY A 744 -9.86 33.11 -43.07
C GLY A 744 -10.85 32.59 -42.01
N ASP A 745 -11.96 31.97 -42.42
CA ASP A 745 -12.96 31.31 -41.57
C ASP A 745 -12.91 29.75 -41.70
N GLU A 746 -12.05 29.19 -42.56
CA GLU A 746 -11.86 27.74 -42.80
C GLU A 746 -11.14 26.99 -41.67
N PRO A 747 -11.50 25.70 -41.44
CA PRO A 747 -10.71 24.75 -40.68
C PRO A 747 -9.36 24.44 -41.32
N ASN A 748 -8.27 24.56 -40.55
CA ASN A 748 -6.90 24.21 -40.95
C ASN A 748 -6.49 24.68 -42.35
N TYR A 749 -6.85 25.91 -42.71
CA TYR A 749 -6.64 26.58 -44.00
C TYR A 749 -5.20 26.54 -44.59
N SER A 750 -4.19 26.17 -43.81
CA SER A 750 -2.81 26.01 -44.28
C SER A 750 -2.30 24.57 -44.38
N ALA A 751 -3.16 23.60 -44.04
CA ALA A 751 -2.98 22.17 -44.28
C ALA A 751 -3.45 21.77 -45.70
N ASP A 752 -3.17 20.53 -46.03
CA ASP A 752 -3.67 19.73 -47.16
C ASP A 752 -4.14 18.44 -46.47
N THR A 753 -5.46 18.27 -46.34
CA THR A 753 -6.05 17.27 -45.45
C THR A 753 -6.14 15.89 -46.11
N ASP A 754 -6.48 15.79 -47.40
CA ASP A 754 -6.62 14.51 -48.11
C ASP A 754 -5.32 14.04 -48.82
N GLU A 755 -4.28 14.89 -48.83
CA GLU A 755 -3.00 14.75 -49.53
C GLU A 755 -3.09 14.83 -51.08
N ASP A 756 -4.10 15.48 -51.68
CA ASP A 756 -4.19 15.67 -53.14
C ASP A 756 -3.19 16.70 -53.72
N GLY A 757 -2.61 17.55 -52.86
CA GLY A 757 -1.68 18.62 -53.24
C GLY A 757 -2.30 20.02 -53.26
N THR A 758 -3.59 20.15 -52.94
CA THR A 758 -4.32 21.40 -52.74
C THR A 758 -4.33 21.75 -51.26
N LEU A 759 -4.15 23.02 -50.90
CA LEU A 759 -4.38 23.45 -49.52
C LEU A 759 -5.87 23.71 -49.33
N ASN A 760 -6.42 23.38 -48.15
CA ASN A 760 -7.84 23.55 -47.80
C ASN A 760 -8.41 24.93 -48.22
N VAL A 761 -7.61 26.00 -48.13
CA VAL A 761 -7.93 27.38 -48.59
C VAL A 761 -8.11 27.59 -50.10
N ASN A 762 -7.96 26.53 -50.89
CA ASN A 762 -8.30 26.48 -52.31
C ASN A 762 -9.05 25.20 -52.69
N ASP A 763 -9.44 24.37 -51.71
CA ASP A 763 -10.07 23.07 -51.90
C ASP A 763 -11.54 23.10 -51.41
N PRO A 764 -12.53 22.94 -52.32
CA PRO A 764 -13.94 22.97 -51.95
C PRO A 764 -14.44 21.85 -51.02
N ASP A 765 -13.69 20.76 -50.82
CA ASP A 765 -14.12 19.50 -50.14
C ASP A 765 -12.86 18.87 -49.54
N SER A 766 -12.36 19.49 -48.48
CA SER A 766 -11.00 19.34 -47.95
C SER A 766 -10.64 17.92 -47.48
N ASP A 767 -11.62 17.06 -47.19
CA ASP A 767 -11.39 15.64 -46.87
C ASP A 767 -11.87 14.66 -47.96
N ASN A 768 -12.31 15.20 -49.10
CA ASN A 768 -12.70 14.50 -50.32
C ASN A 768 -13.72 13.37 -50.07
N ASP A 769 -14.71 13.71 -49.25
CA ASP A 769 -15.87 12.93 -48.86
C ASP A 769 -17.01 13.01 -49.90
N GLY A 770 -17.05 14.11 -50.65
CA GLY A 770 -18.09 14.49 -51.59
C GLY A 770 -19.02 15.61 -51.07
N LEU A 771 -18.94 15.97 -49.78
CA LEU A 771 -19.63 17.10 -49.18
C LEU A 771 -18.72 18.32 -49.09
N LYS A 772 -19.01 19.34 -49.91
CA LYS A 772 -18.29 20.61 -49.91
C LYS A 772 -18.31 21.29 -48.53
N ASP A 773 -17.19 21.82 -48.03
CA ASP A 773 -16.97 22.28 -46.64
C ASP A 773 -18.10 23.21 -46.12
N GLY A 774 -18.53 24.16 -46.94
CA GLY A 774 -19.60 25.11 -46.64
C GLY A 774 -20.98 24.46 -46.48
N THR A 775 -21.18 23.26 -47.01
CA THR A 775 -22.36 22.42 -46.74
C THR A 775 -22.28 21.82 -45.34
N GLU A 776 -21.12 21.30 -44.98
CA GLU A 776 -20.85 20.57 -43.75
C GLU A 776 -20.85 21.45 -42.52
N LEU A 777 -20.23 22.63 -42.62
CA LEU A 777 -20.32 23.70 -41.62
C LEU A 777 -21.75 24.30 -41.52
N GLY A 778 -22.71 23.82 -42.32
CA GLY A 778 -24.11 24.22 -42.31
C GLY A 778 -24.31 25.66 -42.81
N LEU A 779 -23.45 26.10 -43.73
CA LEU A 779 -23.45 27.43 -44.33
C LEU A 779 -24.31 27.44 -45.60
N GLY A 780 -23.77 27.95 -46.70
CA GLY A 780 -24.43 27.99 -47.99
C GLY A 780 -24.31 29.35 -48.66
N CYS A 781 -24.11 29.27 -49.98
CA CYS A 781 -23.51 30.24 -50.91
C CYS A 781 -24.11 31.65 -51.01
N ASP A 782 -24.96 32.11 -50.09
CA ASP A 782 -25.72 33.37 -50.17
C ASP A 782 -24.90 34.62 -49.80
N ASP A 783 -23.59 34.48 -49.53
CA ASP A 783 -22.66 35.62 -49.49
C ASP A 783 -22.40 36.19 -50.90
N SER A 784 -21.34 36.96 -51.03
CA SER A 784 -21.02 37.82 -52.16
C SER A 784 -19.56 37.79 -52.58
N ALA A 785 -18.74 37.01 -51.87
CA ALA A 785 -17.54 36.40 -52.40
C ALA A 785 -18.01 35.25 -53.33
N THR A 786 -18.41 34.08 -52.79
CA THR A 786 -18.99 32.91 -53.50
C THR A 786 -19.69 33.16 -54.85
N ASP A 787 -19.00 32.92 -55.96
CA ASP A 787 -19.55 32.81 -57.30
C ASP A 787 -20.15 31.41 -57.53
N LYS A 788 -21.41 31.28 -57.10
CA LYS A 788 -22.34 30.17 -57.43
C LYS A 788 -22.48 29.79 -58.92
N SER A 789 -21.69 30.36 -59.83
CA SER A 789 -21.60 29.97 -61.23
C SER A 789 -20.35 29.20 -61.62
N LYS A 790 -19.37 28.99 -60.73
CA LYS A 790 -18.42 27.87 -60.81
C LYS A 790 -19.19 26.55 -60.63
N GLY A 791 -19.78 26.34 -59.45
CA GLY A 791 -20.63 25.18 -59.15
C GLY A 791 -20.33 24.52 -57.81
N LEU A 792 -19.16 24.84 -57.25
CA LEU A 792 -18.50 24.23 -56.11
C LEU A 792 -19.32 24.40 -54.82
N CYS A 793 -19.81 25.60 -54.48
CA CYS A 793 -20.76 25.69 -53.36
C CYS A 793 -22.11 24.97 -53.58
N VAL A 794 -22.36 23.98 -52.72
CA VAL A 794 -23.71 23.47 -52.40
C VAL A 794 -24.27 24.17 -51.16
N ALA A 795 -25.58 24.36 -51.10
CA ALA A 795 -26.21 25.10 -50.01
C ALA A 795 -27.02 24.15 -49.11
N ASP A 796 -26.56 24.01 -47.86
CA ASP A 796 -27.21 23.23 -46.80
C ASP A 796 -28.75 23.37 -46.79
N ALA A 797 -29.39 22.22 -46.56
CA ALA A 797 -30.84 22.10 -46.47
C ALA A 797 -31.38 21.96 -45.02
N ASP A 798 -30.56 21.64 -44.01
CA ASP A 798 -30.90 21.72 -42.58
C ASP A 798 -29.64 21.93 -41.70
N PRO A 799 -29.32 23.19 -41.29
CA PRO A 799 -28.04 23.58 -40.69
C PRO A 799 -28.03 23.24 -39.19
N THR A 800 -28.31 21.98 -38.90
CA THR A 800 -28.40 21.30 -37.62
C THR A 800 -27.98 19.83 -37.71
N THR A 801 -27.88 19.27 -38.92
CA THR A 801 -26.89 18.28 -39.32
C THR A 801 -25.67 19.05 -39.83
N VAL A 802 -24.50 18.78 -39.24
CA VAL A 802 -23.20 19.35 -39.59
C VAL A 802 -22.16 18.26 -39.33
N THR A 803 -21.20 18.17 -40.23
CA THR A 803 -20.06 17.23 -40.26
C THR A 803 -18.76 18.05 -40.14
N SER A 804 -17.60 17.41 -40.18
CA SER A 804 -16.31 18.11 -40.16
C SER A 804 -15.67 17.98 -41.53
N PRO A 805 -15.27 19.09 -42.19
CA PRO A 805 -14.60 19.05 -43.50
C PRO A 805 -13.15 18.58 -43.43
N LEU A 806 -12.74 18.03 -42.29
CA LEU A 806 -11.39 17.51 -42.08
C LEU A 806 -11.41 16.02 -41.64
N ASP A 807 -12.58 15.39 -41.67
CA ASP A 807 -12.80 14.02 -41.22
C ASP A 807 -13.97 13.41 -41.99
N ALA A 808 -13.63 12.79 -43.14
CA ALA A 808 -14.57 12.19 -44.08
C ALA A 808 -15.50 11.10 -43.47
N ASP A 809 -15.35 10.73 -42.19
CA ASP A 809 -16.24 9.84 -41.44
C ASP A 809 -16.39 10.36 -39.99
N THR A 810 -17.02 11.54 -39.84
CA THR A 810 -17.29 12.28 -38.55
C THR A 810 -17.84 11.39 -37.41
N ASP A 811 -18.39 10.22 -37.74
CA ASP A 811 -19.04 9.25 -36.86
C ASP A 811 -18.10 8.13 -36.33
N ASP A 812 -16.94 7.90 -36.96
CA ASP A 812 -16.14 6.66 -36.94
C ASP A 812 -16.95 5.39 -37.34
N GLY A 813 -17.87 5.50 -38.29
CA GLY A 813 -18.77 4.42 -38.70
C GLY A 813 -18.16 3.40 -39.65
N GLY A 814 -17.24 3.85 -40.50
CA GLY A 814 -16.63 3.15 -41.61
C GLY A 814 -17.37 3.36 -42.94
N VAL A 815 -18.06 4.49 -43.10
CA VAL A 815 -18.76 4.96 -44.30
C VAL A 815 -18.65 6.48 -44.32
N THR A 816 -18.29 7.07 -45.45
CA THR A 816 -18.10 8.53 -45.51
C THR A 816 -19.40 9.31 -45.41
N ASP A 817 -19.35 10.53 -44.90
CA ASP A 817 -20.49 11.39 -44.63
C ASP A 817 -21.31 11.74 -45.90
N GLY A 818 -20.66 11.96 -47.05
CA GLY A 818 -21.25 12.14 -48.37
C GLY A 818 -21.80 10.86 -48.98
N ASN A 819 -21.30 9.68 -48.57
CA ASN A 819 -21.98 8.42 -48.85
C ASN A 819 -23.25 8.25 -47.98
N GLU A 820 -23.21 8.69 -46.73
CA GLU A 820 -24.37 8.73 -45.84
C GLU A 820 -25.44 9.73 -46.33
N ASP A 821 -25.05 10.92 -46.79
CA ASP A 821 -25.88 11.88 -47.54
C ASP A 821 -25.72 11.72 -49.07
N SER A 822 -26.22 10.62 -49.63
CA SER A 822 -26.10 10.32 -51.07
C SER A 822 -26.81 11.31 -52.04
N ASN A 823 -27.32 12.43 -51.53
CA ASN A 823 -27.88 13.54 -52.30
C ASN A 823 -27.12 14.88 -52.10
N LEU A 824 -26.10 14.88 -51.23
CA LEU A 824 -25.15 15.95 -50.97
C LEU A 824 -25.86 17.29 -50.70
N ASP A 825 -26.87 17.31 -49.80
CA ASP A 825 -27.61 18.55 -49.44
C ASP A 825 -27.50 18.95 -47.96
N GLY A 826 -26.54 18.36 -47.23
CA GLY A 826 -26.24 18.64 -45.82
C GLY A 826 -27.34 18.18 -44.86
N LYS A 827 -28.22 17.27 -45.30
CA LYS A 827 -29.45 16.95 -44.56
C LYS A 827 -29.93 15.54 -44.81
N GLN A 828 -29.84 14.72 -43.76
CA GLN A 828 -30.55 13.45 -43.60
C GLN A 828 -32.04 13.51 -44.06
N ASP A 829 -32.31 12.99 -45.25
CA ASP A 829 -33.62 12.84 -45.86
C ASP A 829 -34.11 11.38 -45.76
N GLN A 830 -35.15 11.03 -46.52
CA GLN A 830 -35.80 9.72 -46.40
C GLN A 830 -35.20 8.62 -47.29
N GLY A 831 -33.94 8.25 -47.05
CA GLY A 831 -33.24 7.15 -47.73
C GLY A 831 -31.87 6.89 -47.14
N GLU A 832 -31.17 7.99 -46.90
CA GLU A 832 -29.88 8.20 -46.23
C GLU A 832 -29.79 7.66 -44.79
N THR A 833 -28.56 7.66 -44.27
CA THR A 833 -28.20 7.29 -42.90
C THR A 833 -27.88 8.53 -42.05
N ASP A 834 -26.93 8.56 -41.11
CA ASP A 834 -26.80 9.64 -40.12
C ASP A 834 -25.32 9.92 -39.76
N PRO A 835 -24.63 10.85 -40.47
CA PRO A 835 -23.18 11.09 -40.36
C PRO A 835 -22.71 11.71 -39.02
N THR A 836 -23.47 11.52 -37.94
CA THR A 836 -23.21 12.12 -36.62
C THR A 836 -23.65 11.23 -35.44
N SER A 837 -23.92 9.94 -35.66
CA SER A 837 -24.82 9.10 -34.83
C SER A 837 -24.23 7.86 -34.12
N GLY A 838 -22.92 7.81 -33.92
CA GLY A 838 -22.23 7.03 -32.90
C GLY A 838 -21.65 5.68 -33.33
N HIS A 839 -20.59 5.74 -34.12
CA HIS A 839 -19.68 4.66 -34.50
C HIS A 839 -20.40 3.50 -35.18
N GLY A 840 -21.04 3.79 -36.30
CA GLY A 840 -21.51 2.79 -37.22
C GLY A 840 -22.86 2.17 -36.84
N ALA A 841 -23.74 2.96 -36.21
CA ALA A 841 -24.98 2.46 -35.60
C ALA A 841 -26.13 2.22 -36.61
N ASP A 842 -26.05 2.87 -37.78
CA ASP A 842 -27.16 3.17 -38.71
C ASP A 842 -26.89 2.69 -40.15
N ASP A 843 -25.65 2.88 -40.60
CA ASP A 843 -24.86 2.51 -41.80
C ASP A 843 -24.82 0.99 -42.09
N GLY A 844 -25.92 0.32 -41.77
CA GLY A 844 -26.15 -1.10 -41.97
C GLY A 844 -26.25 -1.51 -43.44
N ALA A 845 -25.11 -1.50 -44.12
CA ALA A 845 -24.89 -1.76 -45.54
C ALA A 845 -25.74 -0.85 -46.44
N LEU A 846 -25.20 0.34 -46.71
CA LEU A 846 -25.22 0.85 -48.08
C LEU A 846 -24.73 -0.28 -49.01
N ASP A 847 -25.41 -0.46 -50.15
CA ASP A 847 -24.95 -1.43 -51.15
C ASP A 847 -23.83 -0.72 -51.94
N ASP A 848 -22.60 -1.23 -51.84
CA ASP A 848 -21.46 -0.98 -52.73
C ASP A 848 -21.24 -2.30 -53.49
N ALA A 849 -21.27 -2.25 -54.82
CA ALA A 849 -21.44 -3.44 -55.65
C ALA A 849 -20.16 -4.02 -56.26
N ASP A 850 -19.11 -3.23 -56.42
CA ASP A 850 -17.81 -3.61 -56.98
C ASP A 850 -16.61 -3.32 -56.06
N GLY A 851 -16.74 -2.37 -55.13
CA GLY A 851 -15.80 -2.13 -54.03
C GLY A 851 -14.76 -1.06 -54.32
N ASP A 852 -15.15 0.06 -54.93
CA ASP A 852 -14.27 1.22 -55.09
C ASP A 852 -14.19 2.09 -53.82
N GLY A 853 -15.31 2.50 -53.25
CA GLY A 853 -15.43 3.47 -52.16
C GLY A 853 -16.79 4.19 -52.15
N LEU A 854 -17.48 4.26 -53.29
CA LEU A 854 -18.77 4.93 -53.43
C LEU A 854 -19.95 3.95 -53.25
N SER A 855 -21.11 4.48 -52.84
CA SER A 855 -22.34 3.69 -52.75
C SER A 855 -23.13 3.64 -54.07
N ASP A 856 -23.87 2.55 -54.32
CA ASP A 856 -24.83 2.37 -55.43
C ASP A 856 -25.79 3.58 -55.61
N ALA A 857 -25.99 4.38 -54.55
CA ALA A 857 -26.85 5.56 -54.51
C ALA A 857 -26.11 6.86 -54.85
N THR A 858 -24.89 7.05 -54.33
CA THR A 858 -23.98 8.16 -54.67
C THR A 858 -23.67 8.12 -56.17
N GLU A 859 -23.34 6.94 -56.68
CA GLU A 859 -23.10 6.69 -58.11
C GLU A 859 -24.34 6.94 -59.00
N GLU A 860 -25.57 6.59 -58.56
CA GLU A 860 -26.80 6.95 -59.33
C GLU A 860 -27.04 8.48 -59.33
N THR A 861 -26.45 9.23 -58.39
CA THR A 861 -26.46 10.70 -58.34
C THR A 861 -25.41 11.32 -59.27
N LEU A 862 -24.14 10.91 -59.16
CA LEU A 862 -23.02 11.41 -59.96
C LEU A 862 -23.12 10.98 -61.45
N GLY A 863 -23.38 9.70 -61.70
CA GLY A 863 -23.60 9.16 -63.05
C GLY A 863 -22.68 8.01 -63.47
N THR A 864 -21.80 7.56 -62.58
CA THR A 864 -20.94 6.37 -62.67
C THR A 864 -21.75 5.06 -62.80
N ASP A 865 -21.12 3.90 -63.05
CA ASP A 865 -21.81 2.58 -63.14
C ASP A 865 -21.49 1.72 -61.90
N PRO A 866 -22.48 1.43 -61.01
CA PRO A 866 -22.38 0.57 -59.80
C PRO A 866 -21.99 -0.90 -60.01
N ASN A 867 -21.09 -1.17 -60.95
CA ASN A 867 -20.56 -2.46 -61.37
C ASN A 867 -19.20 -2.33 -62.12
N ASP A 868 -18.67 -1.11 -62.32
CA ASP A 868 -17.41 -0.75 -62.99
C ASP A 868 -16.68 0.35 -62.17
N ALA A 869 -16.05 -0.06 -61.06
CA ALA A 869 -15.17 0.66 -60.11
C ALA A 869 -14.00 1.52 -60.67
N ASP A 870 -14.10 2.01 -61.91
CA ASP A 870 -13.15 2.77 -62.75
C ASP A 870 -13.95 3.02 -64.06
N THR A 871 -14.94 3.93 -63.98
CA THR A 871 -16.04 4.06 -64.97
C THR A 871 -15.53 4.54 -66.34
N ASP A 872 -14.52 5.38 -66.33
CA ASP A 872 -14.00 6.13 -67.46
C ASP A 872 -12.71 5.49 -68.08
N ASP A 873 -12.02 4.61 -67.35
CA ASP A 873 -10.80 3.86 -67.65
C ASP A 873 -9.47 4.65 -67.63
N ASP A 874 -9.31 5.63 -66.76
CA ASP A 874 -8.09 6.46 -66.60
C ASP A 874 -6.96 5.77 -65.80
N GLY A 875 -7.28 4.92 -64.82
CA GLY A 875 -6.30 4.28 -63.92
C GLY A 875 -6.56 4.42 -62.42
N VAL A 876 -7.34 5.43 -61.99
CA VAL A 876 -7.87 5.65 -60.64
C VAL A 876 -9.09 4.73 -60.45
N LYS A 877 -9.91 4.98 -59.44
CA LYS A 877 -11.23 4.36 -59.22
C LYS A 877 -12.18 5.47 -58.81
N ASP A 878 -13.45 5.39 -59.15
CA ASP A 878 -14.43 6.47 -58.98
C ASP A 878 -14.49 7.09 -57.56
N GLY A 879 -14.16 6.33 -56.50
CA GLY A 879 -14.05 6.81 -55.10
C GLY A 879 -12.63 6.85 -54.51
N ASP A 880 -11.59 6.75 -55.34
CA ASP A 880 -10.19 7.14 -55.02
C ASP A 880 -9.80 8.44 -55.79
N GLU A 881 -10.76 9.11 -56.46
CA GLU A 881 -10.53 10.31 -57.29
C GLU A 881 -10.46 11.59 -56.43
N PRO A 882 -9.49 12.50 -56.66
CA PRO A 882 -9.49 13.84 -56.08
C PRO A 882 -10.74 14.63 -56.44
N ASN A 883 -11.41 15.20 -55.44
CA ASN A 883 -12.64 15.98 -55.59
C ASN A 883 -13.71 15.28 -56.48
N PHE A 884 -13.94 13.98 -56.26
CA PHE A 884 -14.62 13.08 -57.22
C PHE A 884 -16.02 13.53 -57.71
N ALA A 885 -16.69 14.41 -56.97
CA ALA A 885 -18.03 14.93 -57.26
C ALA A 885 -18.06 16.21 -58.14
N ASP A 886 -16.92 16.86 -58.37
CA ASP A 886 -16.82 18.18 -59.03
C ASP A 886 -16.57 18.13 -60.56
N ASP A 887 -16.61 19.30 -61.20
CA ASP A 887 -16.51 19.55 -62.66
C ASP A 887 -15.38 20.59 -62.86
N THR A 888 -14.13 20.16 -62.61
CA THR A 888 -12.94 21.02 -62.44
C THR A 888 -12.67 21.92 -63.67
N ASP A 889 -12.66 21.38 -64.89
CA ASP A 889 -12.47 22.17 -66.13
C ASP A 889 -13.74 22.93 -66.59
N GLY A 890 -14.93 22.50 -66.16
CA GLY A 890 -16.24 23.06 -66.53
C GLY A 890 -16.81 22.59 -67.88
N ASP A 891 -16.40 21.43 -68.41
CA ASP A 891 -16.98 20.73 -69.58
C ASP A 891 -18.41 20.25 -69.30
N GLY A 892 -18.65 19.73 -68.09
CA GLY A 892 -19.95 19.27 -67.59
C GLY A 892 -20.15 17.74 -67.53
N ASP A 893 -19.08 16.95 -67.61
CA ASP A 893 -18.97 15.67 -66.91
C ASP A 893 -18.27 15.95 -65.53
N VAL A 894 -18.11 14.98 -64.61
CA VAL A 894 -17.44 15.19 -63.28
C VAL A 894 -16.11 14.45 -63.22
N ASN A 895 -15.21 14.75 -62.28
CA ASN A 895 -13.87 14.16 -62.18
C ASN A 895 -13.92 12.62 -62.29
N ALA A 896 -14.74 11.93 -61.47
CA ALA A 896 -14.97 10.47 -61.57
C ALA A 896 -15.66 9.96 -62.87
N LEU A 897 -15.83 10.80 -63.88
CA LEU A 897 -16.30 10.50 -65.23
C LEU A 897 -15.39 11.05 -66.34
N ASP A 898 -14.38 11.87 -66.03
CA ASP A 898 -13.50 12.53 -67.01
C ASP A 898 -12.01 12.19 -66.78
N PRO A 899 -11.34 11.47 -67.71
CA PRO A 899 -10.00 10.94 -67.48
C PRO A 899 -8.83 11.94 -67.36
N ASP A 900 -9.10 13.26 -67.41
CA ASP A 900 -8.16 14.37 -67.66
C ASP A 900 -8.80 15.62 -67.00
N SER A 901 -8.98 15.58 -65.67
CA SER A 901 -9.92 16.44 -64.91
C SER A 901 -9.71 17.95 -65.09
N ASP A 902 -8.51 18.39 -65.48
CA ASP A 902 -8.14 19.80 -65.69
C ASP A 902 -7.93 20.20 -67.19
N ASP A 903 -8.23 19.29 -68.13
CA ASP A 903 -8.04 19.36 -69.60
C ASP A 903 -6.60 19.80 -69.98
N ASP A 904 -5.59 19.27 -69.28
CA ASP A 904 -4.14 19.42 -69.51
C ASP A 904 -3.63 18.55 -70.66
N GLY A 905 -4.06 17.29 -70.66
CA GLY A 905 -3.65 16.26 -71.59
C GLY A 905 -2.81 15.15 -70.97
N LEU A 906 -2.43 15.20 -69.70
CA LEU A 906 -2.15 14.00 -68.89
C LEU A 906 -3.47 13.26 -68.64
N PHE A 907 -3.44 12.32 -67.70
CA PHE A 907 -4.61 11.57 -67.26
C PHE A 907 -4.41 11.32 -65.77
N ASP A 908 -5.45 11.45 -64.96
CA ASP A 908 -5.37 11.64 -63.51
C ASP A 908 -4.55 10.51 -62.83
N GLY A 909 -4.79 9.26 -63.20
CA GLY A 909 -4.04 8.09 -62.75
C GLY A 909 -2.59 7.99 -63.26
N THR A 910 -2.16 8.85 -64.17
CA THR A 910 -0.74 9.06 -64.52
C THR A 910 -0.10 10.07 -63.56
N GLU A 911 -0.85 11.10 -63.18
CA GLU A 911 -0.41 12.24 -62.35
C GLU A 911 -0.26 11.84 -60.89
N LEU A 912 -1.20 11.02 -60.39
CA LEU A 912 -1.13 10.31 -59.12
C LEU A 912 -0.08 9.16 -59.11
N GLY A 913 0.73 9.02 -60.17
CA GLY A 913 1.79 8.01 -60.27
C GLY A 913 1.29 6.56 -60.31
N LEU A 914 0.02 6.35 -60.69
CA LEU A 914 -0.62 5.03 -60.73
C LEU A 914 -0.37 4.34 -62.07
N GLY A 915 -1.03 3.19 -62.27
CA GLY A 915 -0.92 2.49 -63.53
C GLY A 915 -2.03 1.49 -63.78
N CYS A 916 -2.39 1.39 -65.07
CA CYS A 916 -3.53 0.68 -65.68
C CYS A 916 -3.68 -0.84 -65.40
N ASN A 917 -3.44 -1.30 -64.18
CA ASN A 917 -3.50 -2.70 -63.78
C ASN A 917 -4.23 -2.94 -62.46
N ASN A 918 -5.01 -1.97 -61.96
CA ASN A 918 -5.90 -2.13 -60.80
C ASN A 918 -6.87 -3.32 -61.05
N GLY A 919 -7.33 -3.49 -62.30
CA GLY A 919 -8.19 -4.58 -62.76
C GLY A 919 -9.66 -4.20 -62.95
N ALA A 920 -10.02 -2.97 -62.61
CA ALA A 920 -11.21 -2.26 -63.05
C ALA A 920 -10.96 -1.71 -64.48
N THR A 921 -9.96 -0.83 -64.67
CA THR A 921 -9.56 -0.18 -65.95
C THR A 921 -9.65 -1.08 -67.19
N ASP A 922 -10.56 -0.81 -68.14
CA ASP A 922 -10.51 -1.34 -69.51
C ASP A 922 -9.53 -0.53 -70.36
N VAL A 923 -8.24 -0.86 -70.21
CA VAL A 923 -7.09 -0.45 -71.04
C VAL A 923 -7.27 -0.58 -72.57
N SER A 924 -8.42 -1.08 -73.07
CA SER A 924 -8.78 -1.03 -74.47
C SER A 924 -9.53 0.24 -74.90
N LYS A 925 -10.05 1.05 -73.96
CA LYS A 925 -10.63 2.38 -74.22
C LYS A 925 -9.57 3.46 -74.47
N ASN A 926 -8.36 3.26 -73.90
CA ASN A 926 -7.14 4.09 -74.07
C ASN A 926 -7.27 5.47 -73.39
N ASN A 927 -7.91 5.48 -72.22
CA ASN A 927 -8.01 6.63 -71.31
C ASN A 927 -6.92 6.54 -70.21
N CYS A 928 -6.41 5.34 -69.89
CA CYS A 928 -5.20 5.21 -69.06
C CYS A 928 -3.87 5.19 -69.85
N ILE A 929 -2.88 5.94 -69.36
CA ILE A 929 -1.45 5.66 -69.52
C ILE A 929 -0.91 5.26 -68.13
N ALA A 930 0.09 4.37 -68.10
CA ALA A 930 0.66 3.93 -66.82
C ALA A 930 1.96 4.65 -66.59
N ASP A 931 2.14 5.21 -65.39
CA ASP A 931 3.39 5.84 -65.00
C ASP A 931 4.60 4.92 -65.23
N ALA A 932 5.68 5.53 -65.69
CA ALA A 932 6.92 4.89 -66.08
C ALA A 932 8.00 4.90 -64.98
N ASP A 933 7.81 5.60 -63.86
CA ASP A 933 8.83 5.73 -62.80
C ASP A 933 8.49 5.17 -61.40
N ASP A 934 7.31 4.55 -61.29
CA ASP A 934 6.67 3.98 -60.11
C ASP A 934 6.36 5.07 -59.03
N GLY A 935 5.80 6.22 -59.44
CA GLY A 935 5.36 7.34 -58.58
C GLY A 935 6.51 8.14 -57.97
N ALA A 936 7.57 8.40 -58.72
CA ALA A 936 8.72 9.22 -58.31
C ALA A 936 8.66 10.66 -58.86
N THR A 937 7.78 10.93 -59.81
CA THR A 937 7.24 12.25 -60.17
C THR A 937 5.72 12.13 -60.14
N THR A 938 5.04 13.15 -59.64
CA THR A 938 3.57 13.28 -59.60
C THR A 938 3.19 14.74 -59.88
N THR A 939 1.95 14.97 -60.29
CA THR A 939 1.33 16.30 -60.52
C THR A 939 -0.07 16.30 -59.91
N ASN A 940 -0.66 17.47 -59.70
CA ASN A 940 -2.01 17.59 -59.15
C ASN A 940 -3.01 17.53 -60.33
N PRO A 941 -3.89 16.50 -60.42
CA PRO A 941 -4.84 16.32 -61.53
C PRO A 941 -5.94 17.40 -61.58
N LEU A 942 -5.99 18.30 -60.59
CA LEU A 942 -6.91 19.43 -60.51
C LEU A 942 -6.24 20.79 -60.83
N ASP A 943 -4.90 20.91 -60.78
CA ASP A 943 -4.17 22.14 -61.14
C ASP A 943 -3.34 21.99 -62.42
N PRO A 944 -3.80 22.58 -63.55
CA PRO A 944 -3.20 22.39 -64.87
C PRO A 944 -1.87 23.11 -65.14
N ASP A 945 -1.08 23.38 -64.10
CA ASP A 945 0.21 24.07 -64.10
C ASP A 945 0.78 23.87 -62.68
N THR A 946 1.03 22.61 -62.24
CA THR A 946 1.31 22.25 -60.82
C THR A 946 2.34 23.16 -60.14
N ASP A 947 3.45 23.51 -60.84
CA ASP A 947 4.48 24.41 -60.29
C ASP A 947 4.26 25.91 -60.58
N ARG A 948 3.20 26.23 -61.32
CA ARG A 948 2.72 27.55 -61.73
C ARG A 948 3.76 28.38 -62.49
N GLY A 949 4.70 27.71 -63.17
CA GLY A 949 5.71 28.28 -64.07
C GLY A 949 5.11 28.92 -65.32
N GLY A 950 3.92 28.49 -65.74
CA GLY A 950 3.16 29.02 -66.87
C GLY A 950 3.07 28.08 -68.08
N VAL A 951 3.30 26.78 -67.89
CA VAL A 951 3.22 25.73 -68.91
C VAL A 951 2.55 24.50 -68.30
N LYS A 952 1.37 24.12 -68.83
CA LYS A 952 0.64 22.95 -68.33
C LYS A 952 1.48 21.66 -68.37
N ASP A 953 1.28 20.78 -67.41
CA ASP A 953 2.11 19.61 -67.10
C ASP A 953 2.21 18.59 -68.25
N GLY A 954 1.11 18.28 -68.95
CA GLY A 954 1.08 17.48 -70.19
C GLY A 954 1.57 18.21 -71.43
N THR A 955 2.03 19.46 -71.30
CA THR A 955 2.91 20.11 -72.29
C THR A 955 4.40 19.94 -71.94
N GLU A 956 4.72 19.74 -70.67
CA GLU A 956 6.07 19.51 -70.13
C GLU A 956 6.48 18.04 -70.34
N ASP A 957 5.63 17.07 -69.95
CA ASP A 957 5.71 15.66 -70.33
C ASP A 957 5.19 15.44 -71.77
N LEU A 958 6.11 15.11 -72.69
CA LEU A 958 5.84 15.01 -74.11
C LEU A 958 5.47 13.60 -74.61
N ASP A 959 5.61 12.56 -73.79
CA ASP A 959 5.02 11.23 -74.07
C ASP A 959 3.99 10.72 -73.06
N HIS A 960 3.64 11.57 -72.08
CA HIS A 960 2.50 11.45 -71.17
C HIS A 960 2.59 10.15 -70.36
N ASP A 961 3.78 9.84 -69.83
CA ASP A 961 4.04 8.63 -69.05
C ASP A 961 4.58 8.87 -67.63
N GLY A 962 4.38 10.08 -67.10
CA GLY A 962 4.65 10.46 -65.70
C GLY A 962 6.13 10.64 -65.36
N GLN A 963 7.03 10.25 -66.27
CA GLN A 963 8.47 10.30 -66.07
C GLN A 963 9.11 11.54 -66.71
N VAL A 964 9.82 12.35 -65.91
CA VAL A 964 10.73 13.39 -66.42
C VAL A 964 11.91 12.76 -67.19
N ASP A 965 11.73 12.47 -68.48
CA ASP A 965 12.71 11.79 -69.34
C ASP A 965 13.69 12.77 -70.01
N SER A 966 14.26 12.40 -71.16
CA SER A 966 15.42 13.09 -71.75
C SER A 966 15.07 13.97 -72.96
N GLY A 967 14.06 14.81 -72.81
CA GLY A 967 13.61 15.81 -73.79
C GLY A 967 12.62 16.85 -73.27
N GLU A 968 11.97 16.49 -72.18
CA GLU A 968 10.91 17.14 -71.41
C GLU A 968 11.47 18.27 -70.54
N THR A 969 10.55 19.03 -69.95
CA THR A 969 10.76 19.93 -68.82
C THR A 969 10.20 19.23 -67.56
N ASP A 970 10.28 19.83 -66.37
CA ASP A 970 10.01 19.15 -65.09
C ASP A 970 8.78 19.82 -64.46
N PRO A 971 7.58 19.18 -64.44
CA PRO A 971 6.31 19.78 -63.99
C PRO A 971 6.28 20.29 -62.54
N ASN A 972 7.38 20.12 -61.80
CA ASN A 972 7.57 20.48 -60.41
C ASN A 972 8.74 21.50 -60.22
N ASP A 973 9.25 22.14 -61.28
CA ASP A 973 10.30 23.20 -61.23
C ASP A 973 10.03 24.33 -62.24
N GLY A 974 9.08 25.22 -61.90
CA GLY A 974 8.63 26.38 -62.68
C GLY A 974 9.71 27.42 -63.02
N SER A 975 10.96 27.13 -62.67
CA SER A 975 12.15 27.87 -63.11
C SER A 975 12.73 27.37 -64.44
N ASP A 976 12.19 26.27 -64.98
CA ASP A 976 12.69 25.51 -66.13
C ASP A 976 11.92 25.82 -67.45
N ASP A 977 10.61 26.10 -67.40
CA ASP A 977 9.67 26.44 -68.50
C ASP A 977 10.20 27.43 -69.53
N ASP A 978 10.98 28.41 -69.05
CA ASP A 978 11.58 29.49 -69.85
C ASP A 978 12.55 28.89 -70.92
N ALA A 979 12.87 27.59 -70.81
CA ALA A 979 13.57 26.75 -71.79
C ALA A 979 12.71 26.29 -73.00
N ALA A 980 11.40 26.09 -72.85
CA ALA A 980 10.49 25.60 -73.90
C ALA A 980 10.44 26.53 -75.14
N GLN A 981 10.77 27.82 -74.98
CA GLN A 981 10.96 28.78 -76.09
C GLN A 981 12.29 28.61 -76.88
N GLY A 982 13.00 27.50 -76.71
CA GLY A 982 13.67 26.76 -77.78
C GLY A 982 14.94 27.33 -78.45
N THR A 983 16.03 26.56 -78.41
CA THR A 983 17.09 26.62 -79.46
C THR A 983 17.55 25.24 -79.98
N GLY A 984 16.70 24.58 -80.77
CA GLY A 984 17.02 23.27 -81.34
C GLY A 984 18.21 23.20 -82.32
N GLY A 985 18.81 22.01 -82.41
CA GLY A 985 19.65 21.61 -83.57
C GLY A 985 20.72 20.54 -83.28
N ALA A 986 20.91 19.50 -84.10
CA ALA A 986 20.22 19.17 -85.35
C ALA A 986 20.53 17.76 -85.91
N GLY A 987 19.52 17.19 -86.60
CA GLY A 987 19.66 16.18 -87.67
C GLY A 987 19.27 14.76 -87.26
N GLY A 988 18.20 14.14 -87.80
CA GLY A 988 17.66 14.17 -89.17
C GLY A 988 17.77 12.74 -89.75
N GLU A 989 16.94 12.19 -90.64
CA GLU A 989 15.90 12.64 -91.60
C GLU A 989 14.77 11.56 -91.57
N GLY A 990 13.50 11.74 -91.95
CA GLY A 990 12.74 12.88 -92.48
C GLY A 990 11.56 12.42 -93.37
N THR A 991 10.71 13.37 -93.80
CA THR A 991 9.64 13.27 -94.83
C THR A 991 8.32 12.53 -94.48
N ALA A 992 7.10 13.00 -94.84
CA ALA A 992 6.63 14.31 -95.31
C ALA A 992 5.08 14.36 -95.49
N GLY A 993 4.43 15.49 -95.13
CA GLY A 993 3.48 16.15 -96.07
C GLY A 993 2.08 16.66 -95.63
N SER A 994 1.98 17.98 -95.35
CA SER A 994 0.97 18.93 -95.93
C SER A 994 -0.51 18.88 -95.41
N GLN A 995 -1.30 19.96 -95.22
CA GLN A 995 -1.26 21.42 -95.57
C GLN A 995 -2.11 22.33 -94.63
N ALA A 996 -1.61 23.55 -94.32
CA ALA A 996 -2.29 24.89 -94.24
C ALA A 996 -3.51 25.17 -93.29
N ALA A 997 -3.78 26.39 -92.75
CA ALA A 997 -3.06 27.68 -92.45
C ALA A 997 -4.11 28.76 -91.99
N GLY A 998 -3.88 29.84 -91.20
CA GLY A 998 -2.70 30.38 -90.48
C GLY A 998 -2.54 31.93 -90.56
N GLY A 999 -2.62 32.69 -89.44
CA GLY A 999 -2.33 34.14 -89.29
C GLY A 999 -3.19 34.89 -88.22
N SER A 1000 -2.80 36.02 -87.58
CA SER A 1000 -1.68 36.97 -87.82
C SER A 1000 -1.51 38.14 -86.77
N SER A 1001 -0.28 38.38 -86.25
CA SER A 1001 0.37 39.69 -85.86
C SER A 1001 -0.15 40.53 -84.65
N GLY A 1002 0.67 41.20 -83.79
CA GLY A 1002 2.14 41.21 -83.57
C GLY A 1002 2.78 42.57 -83.10
N ASN A 1003 4.04 42.53 -82.60
CA ASN A 1003 5.13 43.56 -82.64
C ASN A 1003 5.45 44.58 -81.46
N GLY A 1004 6.48 44.25 -80.64
CA GLY A 1004 7.60 45.10 -80.11
C GLY A 1004 7.36 46.05 -78.90
N GLY A 1005 8.34 46.42 -78.02
CA GLY A 1005 9.76 46.05 -77.82
C GLY A 1005 10.65 47.17 -77.18
N SER A 1006 11.81 46.83 -76.58
CA SER A 1006 13.01 47.67 -76.22
C SER A 1006 13.19 48.35 -74.82
N ALA A 1007 14.27 47.93 -74.11
CA ALA A 1007 15.46 48.72 -73.69
C ALA A 1007 15.70 49.30 -72.25
N ALA A 1008 16.71 48.70 -71.57
CA ALA A 1008 18.02 49.28 -71.17
C ALA A 1008 18.27 50.18 -69.91
N GLY A 1009 19.33 49.81 -69.16
CA GLY A 1009 20.22 50.69 -68.36
C GLY A 1009 20.01 50.64 -66.83
N GLY A 1010 21.00 50.85 -65.95
CA GLY A 1010 22.42 51.16 -66.13
C GLY A 1010 22.95 52.23 -65.14
N ASP A 1011 24.11 51.96 -64.50
CA ASP A 1011 24.90 52.87 -63.62
C ASP A 1011 24.25 53.33 -62.27
N GLY A 1012 24.95 53.49 -61.15
CA GLY A 1012 26.36 53.17 -60.84
C GLY A 1012 26.95 53.94 -59.64
N ALA A 1013 27.97 53.32 -59.01
CA ALA A 1013 29.11 53.93 -58.29
C ALA A 1013 28.90 55.02 -57.20
N GLY A 1014 28.99 54.61 -55.92
CA GLY A 1014 29.17 55.48 -54.74
C GLY A 1014 30.55 55.32 -54.05
N THR A 1015 31.59 55.98 -54.55
CA THR A 1015 32.99 55.71 -54.17
C THR A 1015 33.41 56.12 -52.74
N SER A 1016 34.08 55.19 -52.04
CA SER A 1016 35.32 55.38 -51.26
C SER A 1016 35.42 56.41 -50.11
N GLY A 1017 36.09 56.00 -49.02
CA GLY A 1017 37.36 56.67 -48.71
C GLY A 1017 37.86 56.79 -47.26
N SER A 1018 38.80 55.90 -46.93
CA SER A 1018 40.10 56.29 -46.33
C SER A 1018 40.20 56.72 -44.85
N ALA A 1019 40.54 55.72 -44.01
CA ALA A 1019 41.75 55.65 -43.18
C ALA A 1019 42.06 56.76 -42.13
N GLY A 1020 42.22 56.33 -40.87
CA GLY A 1020 42.77 57.10 -39.75
C GLY A 1020 43.54 56.24 -38.75
N SER A 1021 44.85 56.08 -38.95
CA SER A 1021 45.73 55.14 -38.24
C SER A 1021 46.23 55.57 -36.84
N ASN A 1022 46.78 54.57 -36.11
CA ASN A 1022 47.98 54.63 -35.23
C ASN A 1022 47.74 54.69 -33.68
N PRO A 1023 48.74 54.39 -32.80
CA PRO A 1023 48.76 53.07 -32.13
C PRO A 1023 49.07 53.10 -30.60
N GLY A 1024 49.03 51.93 -29.94
CA GLY A 1024 49.54 51.71 -28.58
C GLY A 1024 49.81 50.22 -28.31
N SER A 1025 50.78 49.87 -27.45
CA SER A 1025 51.26 48.48 -27.30
C SER A 1025 51.51 48.03 -25.85
N ALA A 1026 51.39 46.71 -25.65
CA ALA A 1026 52.23 45.81 -24.84
C ALA A 1026 51.63 45.13 -23.59
N GLY A 1027 51.71 43.79 -23.60
CA GLY A 1027 51.88 42.91 -22.44
C GLY A 1027 50.67 42.01 -22.12
N SER A 1028 50.81 40.71 -21.81
CA SER A 1028 51.92 39.76 -21.99
C SER A 1028 51.46 38.34 -21.60
N ASP A 1029 51.77 37.33 -22.42
CA ASP A 1029 52.42 36.02 -22.13
C ASP A 1029 52.37 35.48 -20.66
N PRO A 1030 52.25 34.15 -20.36
CA PRO A 1030 52.47 33.02 -21.29
C PRO A 1030 51.61 31.72 -21.13
N THR A 1031 51.54 30.92 -22.22
CA THR A 1031 51.69 29.42 -22.28
C THR A 1031 50.69 28.47 -21.57
N ASP A 1032 50.46 27.22 -22.00
CA ASP A 1032 50.80 26.41 -23.21
C ASP A 1032 50.07 25.04 -23.09
N ASP A 1033 50.01 24.29 -24.18
CA ASP A 1033 49.22 23.07 -24.36
C ASP A 1033 49.83 21.81 -23.70
N GLY A 1034 49.12 20.67 -23.75
CA GLY A 1034 49.81 19.37 -23.85
C GLY A 1034 49.36 18.22 -22.93
N VAL A 1035 48.55 17.34 -23.52
CA VAL A 1035 48.48 15.87 -23.36
C VAL A 1035 49.74 15.19 -22.77
N LEU A 1036 49.58 14.18 -21.87
CA LEU A 1036 50.23 12.84 -21.97
C LEU A 1036 49.92 11.84 -20.81
N GLU A 1037 50.19 10.57 -21.08
CA GLU A 1037 49.86 9.35 -20.31
C GLU A 1037 50.69 9.10 -19.01
N GLY A 1038 50.22 8.15 -18.18
CA GLY A 1038 51.06 6.96 -17.90
C GLY A 1038 51.49 6.62 -16.45
N GLY A 1039 50.67 5.81 -15.75
CA GLY A 1039 51.08 4.81 -14.73
C GLY A 1039 51.60 5.27 -13.35
N GLY A 1040 51.44 4.51 -12.26
CA GLY A 1040 50.72 3.24 -12.03
C GLY A 1040 51.28 2.45 -10.83
N CYS A 1041 50.44 1.70 -10.10
CA CYS A 1041 50.83 0.56 -9.23
C CYS A 1041 49.63 -0.26 -8.70
N SER A 1042 49.64 -1.58 -8.94
CA SER A 1042 48.96 -2.74 -8.29
C SER A 1042 47.80 -2.53 -7.28
N CYS A 1043 46.74 -3.36 -7.24
CA CYS A 1043 46.54 -4.70 -7.83
C CYS A 1043 45.03 -5.07 -8.02
N ARG A 1044 44.77 -6.00 -8.94
CA ARG A 1044 43.51 -6.76 -9.25
C ARG A 1044 42.89 -7.49 -8.01
N THR A 1045 41.61 -7.93 -7.92
CA THR A 1045 40.41 -7.99 -8.83
C THR A 1045 39.11 -8.41 -8.08
N THR A 1046 37.94 -8.00 -8.62
CA THR A 1046 36.60 -8.70 -8.73
C THR A 1046 35.87 -9.35 -7.53
N ALA A 1047 34.74 -8.73 -7.16
CA ALA A 1047 33.34 -9.15 -7.36
C ALA A 1047 32.75 -10.54 -6.95
N SER A 1048 31.46 -10.47 -6.57
CA SER A 1048 30.36 -11.49 -6.56
C SER A 1048 30.11 -12.39 -5.32
N SER A 1049 28.80 -12.53 -5.01
CA SER A 1049 28.06 -13.22 -3.92
C SER A 1049 28.15 -14.78 -3.98
N PRO A 1050 27.59 -15.62 -3.06
CA PRO A 1050 26.54 -15.39 -2.04
C PRO A 1050 26.77 -16.04 -0.64
N ALA A 1051 25.69 -16.19 0.16
CA ALA A 1051 25.60 -16.67 1.57
C ALA A 1051 25.78 -18.22 1.74
N PRO A 1052 25.51 -18.91 2.89
CA PRO A 1052 25.10 -18.49 4.25
C PRO A 1052 25.77 -19.26 5.45
N LEU A 1053 25.23 -19.09 6.69
CA LEU A 1053 25.31 -19.99 7.89
C LEU A 1053 26.68 -20.30 8.55
N GLY A 1054 26.76 -20.21 9.90
CA GLY A 1054 27.86 -20.83 10.66
C GLY A 1054 28.07 -20.37 12.12
N SER A 1055 27.55 -21.14 13.07
CA SER A 1055 27.59 -20.95 14.53
C SER A 1055 28.97 -20.82 15.22
N LEU A 1056 28.90 -20.38 16.50
CA LEU A 1056 29.55 -20.96 17.69
C LEU A 1056 30.88 -20.38 18.28
N VAL A 1057 30.86 -20.27 19.61
CA VAL A 1057 31.96 -20.20 20.61
C VAL A 1057 32.61 -18.83 20.94
N SER A 1058 32.01 -18.23 21.97
CA SER A 1058 32.59 -17.37 23.00
C SER A 1058 33.97 -17.79 23.56
N ILE A 1059 34.75 -16.85 24.14
CA ILE A 1059 35.30 -16.86 25.53
C ILE A 1059 36.51 -15.89 25.73
N LEU A 1060 36.53 -15.21 26.89
CA LEU A 1060 37.63 -14.43 27.53
C LEU A 1060 38.17 -13.17 26.77
N GLY A 1061 38.50 -12.05 27.44
CA GLY A 1061 38.31 -11.72 28.85
C GLY A 1061 39.27 -10.65 29.41
N VAL A 1062 38.72 -9.49 29.76
CA VAL A 1062 39.15 -8.59 30.87
C VAL A 1062 40.54 -7.92 30.83
N LEU A 1063 40.54 -6.58 30.71
CA LEU A 1063 41.16 -5.70 31.74
C LEU A 1063 40.58 -4.26 31.71
N GLY A 1064 40.31 -3.68 32.88
CA GLY A 1064 39.91 -2.26 33.04
C GLY A 1064 41.12 -1.29 32.99
N LEU A 1065 40.97 0.01 33.30
CA LEU A 1065 39.98 0.68 34.15
C LEU A 1065 40.09 2.22 34.03
N ALA A 1066 38.99 2.98 34.25
CA ALA A 1066 38.94 4.43 34.60
C ALA A 1066 39.43 5.44 33.52
N LEU A 1067 38.96 6.70 33.40
CA LEU A 1067 37.88 7.54 33.99
C LEU A 1067 37.56 8.64 32.91
N ALA A 1068 36.49 9.45 32.89
CA ALA A 1068 35.42 9.78 33.84
C ALA A 1068 34.14 10.29 33.11
N ARG A 1069 33.07 10.60 33.86
CA ARG A 1069 31.78 11.15 33.36
C ARG A 1069 31.79 12.68 33.15
N ARG A 1070 31.04 13.18 32.14
CA ARG A 1070 29.87 14.08 32.36
C ARG A 1070 29.08 14.52 31.09
N ARG A 1071 27.92 13.88 30.85
CA ARG A 1071 26.57 14.43 30.49
C ARG A 1071 25.69 13.22 30.12
N ARG A 1072 24.49 13.09 30.73
CA ARG A 1072 23.14 13.25 30.12
C ARG A 1072 22.94 12.39 28.86
N ARG A 1073 21.88 11.59 28.73
CA ARG A 1073 20.71 11.40 29.62
C ARG A 1073 20.87 10.20 30.56
#